data_AF-A0A1G5F5Y9-F1
#
_entry.id   AF-A0A1G5F5Y9-F1
#
_cell.length_a   1.000
_cell.length_b   1.000
_cell.length_c   1.000
_cell.angle_alpha   90.00
_cell.angle_beta   90.00
_cell.angle_gamma   90.00
#
_symmetry.space_group_name_H-M   'P 1'
#
loop_
_entity.id
_entity.type
_entity.pdbx_description
1 polymer ?
#
loop_
_entity_poly.entity_id
_entity_poly.type
_entity_poly.pdbx_seq_one_letter_code
_entity_poly.pdbx_strand_id
1 'polypeptide(L)'
;MKGKVKKSIVLIMVLALIFNGFAVTYAGTVPSNLDDDNEEWVDTQTQDEFNSGEEDNDGEDTDKPEDLVGEEENSEDPTDTDGEDENSEDPADTDGEDENSEDPADTDGEDENSEDPADTDGEEENSEDPTDTDEEEEISEDPTDLEEVEEELGTGTGTGTGTGIVVPVPVYERPYVINYLVEATEDSVPGLESLYGFGQVGDTIEVLYPEIEGYFVLENQPVSFVIVEEEEFNIINVYYGKVIVIYEKASLTVNHILVSEGGEVLIDTTLLEGLEIGAHVNLLDFAKEDDTMELLYDNLEEIFLTEEENLVNLYYQKKPGNEQFYVINYLVESTEDSVPGLDSISGFGEVGDTIEILYPEREGYFVLENQPVSFVIVEEEEFNIINVYYGKVTVIYEKASLTVNHILVSEGGEVLIDTTLLEGLEIGAHVNPLNFVKEDDTMELLYDSLEEIFLSEEENLINLYYYEKPVAQDFYYPIMPMMMRFSTLSYGTEWPNPGAIKLTKEAEPVQDSENSWEVTLTIEGKNIQSSSKVVLVIDKSGSMGPGYGSGDRMVNTKLAAKEFVDRLLLDDGATEIAVVTFDQNPQVVANFTSFEDKDTLKAAIDGIQADGGTNIQAGIRQAQILLDAVDADNKVMVILGDGEPTYSYRVTGVSGITLTCSFWSGHTFNYDNAEITSFNYNQIRGNGRDYSLPSNHRYSVTIPCSTWGHGSHTTTYPNDNGIPTIYEAGLAKDKGTDIYSIALEADANGQAVLNSIQNKGYYQLNNSNLSGLEAVFNEIAGSITYAASNGIVVDPMGTMFDLISSEAEIYVSQGSVTINPANTVNWNVGNVAEGTPAILTYIVQIKSDADANVMYPTNDTTTFTYTDVDGNTVEDEFDIPEVSIAGGRILLKGYLVNDNGDPINKNGVVVDRPDLAYKLFDKEYPGSPLGFNEVYTVTQPGAEGYHYLKYVWNNSTGSDETVSVLLQASKPTEIVWFGYREVAELEYTVEYYINGQGEPFATIAGEVPVANPVVGSVSYENKPAGYK
;
A
#
# COMPACT_ATOMS: atom_id res chain seq x y z
N MET A 1 -13.01 -49.77 -9.59
CA MET A 1 -12.56 -50.64 -8.48
C MET A 1 -11.29 -50.04 -7.87
N LYS A 2 -10.98 -50.37 -6.60
CA LYS A 2 -9.76 -49.97 -5.85
C LYS A 2 -8.49 -50.03 -6.75
N GLY A 3 -7.58 -49.06 -6.79
CA GLY A 3 -6.76 -48.49 -5.70
C GLY A 3 -5.27 -48.77 -6.03
N LYS A 4 -4.23 -48.29 -5.33
CA LYS A 4 -4.07 -47.37 -4.18
C LYS A 4 -2.56 -46.96 -4.08
N VAL A 5 -2.22 -45.90 -3.31
CA VAL A 5 -0.89 -45.57 -2.72
C VAL A 5 0.20 -44.90 -3.61
N LYS A 6 0.51 -43.63 -3.28
CA LYS A 6 1.89 -43.06 -3.24
C LYS A 6 2.51 -43.38 -1.87
N LYS A 7 3.84 -43.57 -1.74
CA LYS A 7 4.68 -42.97 -0.66
C LYS A 7 6.18 -43.31 -0.82
N SER A 8 7.01 -42.38 -0.35
CA SER A 8 8.39 -42.52 0.18
C SER A 8 9.52 -43.12 -0.68
N ILE A 9 10.48 -42.27 -1.09
CA ILE A 9 11.92 -42.50 -0.82
C ILE A 9 12.53 -41.17 -0.34
N VAL A 10 13.02 -41.15 0.90
CA VAL A 10 14.05 -40.24 1.43
C VAL A 10 14.98 -41.10 2.29
N LEU A 11 16.24 -40.69 2.41
CA LEU A 11 17.30 -41.27 3.25
C LEU A 11 17.98 -42.57 2.76
N ILE A 12 19.30 -42.62 3.03
CA ILE A 12 20.30 -43.69 2.83
C ILE A 12 21.13 -43.59 1.53
N MET A 13 22.29 -42.91 1.62
CA MET A 13 23.56 -43.38 1.04
C MET A 13 24.80 -42.63 1.60
N VAL A 14 25.24 -43.04 2.79
CA VAL A 14 26.62 -42.85 3.29
C VAL A 14 27.13 -44.24 3.74
N LEU A 15 28.45 -44.44 3.77
CA LEU A 15 29.16 -45.71 4.04
C LEU A 15 29.12 -46.77 2.91
N ALA A 16 29.91 -46.55 1.87
CA ALA A 16 30.33 -47.60 0.91
C ALA A 16 31.78 -47.42 0.41
N LEU A 17 32.72 -47.06 1.30
CA LEU A 17 34.16 -47.10 1.01
C LEU A 17 34.77 -48.49 1.30
N ILE A 18 35.94 -48.75 0.72
CA ILE A 18 36.79 -49.94 0.90
C ILE A 18 36.23 -51.26 0.31
N PHE A 19 36.54 -51.55 -0.97
CA PHE A 19 37.51 -52.62 -1.31
C PHE A 19 37.82 -52.78 -2.81
N ASN A 20 39.12 -52.98 -3.10
CA ASN A 20 39.78 -53.44 -4.35
C ASN A 20 40.31 -52.38 -5.33
N GLY A 21 41.46 -52.70 -5.93
CA GLY A 21 42.18 -51.91 -6.94
C GLY A 21 43.03 -52.81 -7.87
N PHE A 22 44.11 -52.27 -8.44
CA PHE A 22 44.90 -52.79 -9.59
C PHE A 22 44.16 -52.65 -10.95
N ALA A 23 44.81 -52.37 -12.10
CA ALA A 23 46.24 -52.19 -12.43
C ALA A 23 46.38 -50.98 -13.40
N VAL A 24 47.38 -50.10 -13.28
CA VAL A 24 48.77 -50.20 -13.79
C VAL A 24 48.90 -50.55 -15.29
N THR A 25 49.27 -49.54 -16.09
CA THR A 25 50.11 -49.67 -17.30
C THR A 25 51.09 -48.49 -17.36
N TYR A 26 52.11 -48.54 -18.22
CA TYR A 26 53.38 -47.84 -18.01
C TYR A 26 54.00 -47.25 -19.30
N ALA A 27 54.92 -46.30 -19.11
CA ALA A 27 55.87 -45.69 -20.06
C ALA A 27 55.37 -44.58 -21.04
N GLY A 28 56.14 -43.50 -21.26
CA GLY A 28 57.33 -43.08 -20.51
C GLY A 28 58.30 -42.08 -21.15
N THR A 29 59.37 -41.81 -20.39
CA THR A 29 60.72 -41.26 -20.76
C THR A 29 60.86 -39.82 -21.31
N VAL A 30 61.55 -39.00 -20.50
CA VAL A 30 62.22 -37.71 -20.82
C VAL A 30 63.43 -37.90 -21.77
N PRO A 31 63.92 -36.86 -22.48
CA PRO A 31 64.89 -35.86 -21.96
C PRO A 31 64.44 -34.39 -22.21
N SER A 32 64.64 -33.38 -21.34
CA SER A 32 65.85 -32.82 -20.71
C SER A 32 66.65 -31.84 -21.60
N ASN A 33 67.35 -30.87 -20.96
CA ASN A 33 68.31 -29.88 -21.51
C ASN A 33 67.70 -28.55 -22.02
N LEU A 34 68.25 -27.33 -21.78
CA LEU A 34 69.39 -26.81 -20.97
C LEU A 34 69.17 -25.28 -20.71
N ASP A 35 69.90 -24.70 -19.74
CA ASP A 35 70.64 -23.40 -19.68
C ASP A 35 70.07 -22.11 -20.35
N ASP A 36 70.39 -20.85 -19.98
CA ASP A 36 71.00 -20.07 -18.87
C ASP A 36 70.61 -18.58 -19.17
N ASP A 37 70.64 -17.53 -18.33
CA ASP A 37 71.12 -17.18 -16.97
C ASP A 37 69.91 -16.61 -16.14
N ASN A 38 69.91 -16.14 -14.87
CA ASN A 38 70.66 -15.07 -14.15
C ASN A 38 70.50 -13.66 -14.81
N GLU A 39 70.05 -12.57 -14.17
CA GLU A 39 70.47 -11.84 -12.93
C GLU A 39 69.36 -10.79 -12.56
N GLU A 40 69.23 -10.16 -11.38
CA GLU A 40 69.58 -10.46 -9.97
C GLU A 40 69.03 -9.31 -9.05
N TRP A 41 68.63 -9.59 -7.78
CA TRP A 41 68.29 -8.66 -6.65
C TRP A 41 67.20 -7.55 -6.87
N VAL A 42 66.23 -7.23 -5.99
CA VAL A 42 65.99 -7.37 -4.53
C VAL A 42 66.77 -6.40 -3.62
N ASP A 43 66.13 -5.30 -3.20
CA ASP A 43 66.11 -4.72 -1.83
C ASP A 43 65.19 -3.47 -1.81
N THR A 44 64.06 -3.42 -1.09
CA THR A 44 63.78 -3.17 0.35
C THR A 44 63.51 -1.71 0.76
N GLN A 45 62.39 -1.57 1.47
CA GLN A 45 62.15 -0.70 2.64
C GLN A 45 62.31 0.83 2.58
N THR A 46 61.24 1.49 2.99
CA THR A 46 61.18 2.78 3.69
C THR A 46 62.11 2.86 4.90
N GLN A 47 62.73 4.02 5.16
CA GLN A 47 62.35 4.90 6.30
C GLN A 47 63.14 6.24 6.41
N ASP A 48 62.48 7.19 7.08
CA ASP A 48 63.02 8.13 8.10
C ASP A 48 63.66 9.52 7.83
N GLU A 49 63.47 10.33 8.87
CA GLU A 49 64.16 11.55 9.38
C GLU A 49 63.91 12.97 8.81
N PHE A 50 62.91 13.63 9.41
CA PHE A 50 63.05 14.83 10.28
C PHE A 50 63.70 16.16 9.76
N ASN A 51 62.85 17.21 9.67
CA ASN A 51 62.90 18.46 10.49
C ASN A 51 63.35 19.84 9.89
N SER A 52 62.69 20.90 10.41
CA SER A 52 63.12 22.30 10.65
C SER A 52 63.05 23.41 9.55
N GLY A 53 62.70 24.64 9.99
CA GLY A 53 62.61 25.91 9.23
C GLY A 53 61.17 26.24 8.79
N GLU A 54 60.38 27.17 9.35
CA GLU A 54 60.60 28.58 9.79
C GLU A 54 61.11 29.54 8.69
N GLU A 55 60.22 30.36 8.13
CA GLU A 55 60.26 31.85 8.21
C GLU A 55 58.95 32.48 7.66
N ASP A 56 58.61 33.68 8.11
CA ASP A 56 57.31 34.36 7.88
C ASP A 56 57.27 35.21 6.60
N ASN A 57 56.06 35.61 6.16
CA ASN A 57 55.65 37.05 6.12
C ASN A 57 54.17 37.25 5.75
N ASP A 58 53.55 38.25 6.39
CA ASP A 58 52.19 38.75 6.11
C ASP A 58 52.16 39.76 4.94
N GLY A 59 50.96 40.17 4.49
CA GLY A 59 50.83 41.17 3.44
C GLY A 59 49.40 41.57 3.05
N GLU A 60 48.67 42.23 3.96
CA GLU A 60 47.50 43.05 3.60
C GLU A 60 47.94 44.29 2.78
N ASP A 61 47.13 44.79 1.83
CA ASP A 61 46.22 45.95 2.08
C ASP A 61 45.51 46.42 0.77
N THR A 62 44.61 47.42 0.91
CA THR A 62 43.74 48.08 -0.11
C THR A 62 44.52 48.73 -1.29
N ASP A 63 43.92 49.06 -2.46
CA ASP A 63 42.93 50.15 -2.61
C ASP A 63 42.30 50.32 -4.02
N LYS A 64 41.26 51.17 -4.10
CA LYS A 64 40.67 51.81 -5.30
C LYS A 64 41.37 53.18 -5.54
N PRO A 65 41.27 53.92 -6.70
CA PRO A 65 39.98 54.33 -7.30
C PRO A 65 39.92 54.75 -8.81
N GLU A 66 38.73 55.18 -9.22
CA GLU A 66 38.36 56.29 -10.15
C GLU A 66 38.72 56.33 -11.67
N ASP A 67 37.65 56.52 -12.45
CA ASP A 67 37.40 57.42 -13.61
C ASP A 67 38.28 57.46 -14.89
N LEU A 68 37.57 57.41 -16.03
CA LEU A 68 37.62 58.48 -17.06
C LEU A 68 36.36 58.48 -17.95
N VAL A 69 36.08 59.61 -18.64
CA VAL A 69 34.81 59.92 -19.33
C VAL A 69 35.04 60.40 -20.79
N GLY A 70 34.08 60.11 -21.68
CA GLY A 70 33.92 60.68 -23.05
C GLY A 70 32.95 59.80 -23.89
N GLU A 71 31.86 60.28 -24.50
CA GLU A 71 31.73 61.29 -25.60
C GLU A 71 32.23 60.75 -26.97
N GLU A 72 31.51 60.83 -28.10
CA GLU A 72 30.11 61.27 -28.38
C GLU A 72 29.64 60.84 -29.82
N GLU A 73 28.32 60.88 -30.07
CA GLU A 73 27.59 61.13 -31.35
C GLU A 73 27.70 60.27 -32.67
N ASN A 74 26.49 59.99 -33.21
CA ASN A 74 26.01 60.06 -34.62
C ASN A 74 26.66 59.29 -35.81
N SER A 75 25.83 58.46 -36.49
CA SER A 75 25.38 58.75 -37.89
C SER A 75 24.20 57.88 -38.39
N GLU A 76 23.07 58.54 -38.68
CA GLU A 76 22.19 58.44 -39.87
C GLU A 76 21.98 57.12 -40.66
N ASP A 77 20.70 56.74 -40.81
CA ASP A 77 20.12 55.87 -41.88
C ASP A 77 19.86 56.69 -43.17
N PRO A 78 20.01 56.12 -44.39
CA PRO A 78 18.80 55.92 -45.22
C PRO A 78 18.80 54.76 -46.27
N THR A 79 17.58 54.30 -46.57
CA THR A 79 17.03 53.85 -47.90
C THR A 79 17.34 52.46 -48.51
N ASP A 80 16.34 51.56 -48.42
CA ASP A 80 15.34 51.23 -49.48
C ASP A 80 15.78 50.54 -50.81
N THR A 81 15.23 49.34 -51.11
CA THR A 81 14.53 48.99 -52.40
C THR A 81 14.05 47.52 -52.52
N ASP A 82 12.77 47.36 -52.87
CA ASP A 82 12.07 46.43 -53.81
C ASP A 82 12.57 44.98 -54.11
N GLY A 83 11.60 44.03 -54.20
CA GLY A 83 11.75 42.76 -54.96
C GLY A 83 10.64 41.71 -54.74
N GLU A 84 9.84 41.41 -55.77
CA GLU A 84 8.82 40.32 -55.80
C GLU A 84 9.35 39.07 -56.53
N ASP A 85 8.77 37.88 -56.28
CA ASP A 85 9.09 36.62 -56.99
C ASP A 85 7.80 35.92 -57.49
N GLU A 86 7.80 35.44 -58.74
CA GLU A 86 6.66 34.74 -59.36
C GLU A 86 7.12 33.83 -60.54
N ASN A 87 6.59 32.60 -60.63
CA ASN A 87 6.68 31.65 -61.80
C ASN A 87 8.10 31.13 -62.18
N SER A 88 8.32 29.98 -62.86
CA SER A 88 7.55 28.79 -63.28
C SER A 88 8.57 27.59 -63.43
N GLU A 89 8.35 26.36 -63.94
CA GLU A 89 7.29 25.71 -64.75
C GLU A 89 7.43 24.16 -64.64
N ASP A 90 6.34 23.39 -64.78
CA ASP A 90 6.34 21.90 -64.99
C ASP A 90 6.53 21.57 -66.49
N PRO A 91 6.88 20.31 -66.92
CA PRO A 91 5.83 19.48 -67.54
C PRO A 91 6.01 17.92 -67.59
N ALA A 92 4.85 17.22 -67.52
CA ALA A 92 4.34 16.18 -68.45
C ALA A 92 4.54 14.63 -68.26
N ASP A 93 3.37 13.93 -68.28
CA ASP A 93 2.97 12.76 -69.12
C ASP A 93 3.58 11.33 -68.90
N THR A 94 2.85 10.19 -69.04
CA THR A 94 1.42 9.89 -69.37
C THR A 94 0.97 8.43 -69.01
N ASP A 95 -0.36 8.25 -68.89
CA ASP A 95 -1.25 7.09 -69.25
C ASP A 95 -1.23 5.67 -68.59
N GLY A 96 -2.39 5.28 -68.01
CA GLY A 96 -3.05 3.95 -68.12
C GLY A 96 -2.89 2.91 -66.97
N GLU A 97 -3.89 2.13 -66.54
CA GLU A 97 -5.35 2.00 -66.83
C GLU A 97 -6.11 1.41 -65.60
N ASP A 98 -7.36 1.85 -65.34
CA ASP A 98 -8.61 1.16 -64.90
C ASP A 98 -8.65 0.06 -63.77
N GLU A 99 -9.73 -0.19 -62.99
CA GLU A 99 -11.16 0.22 -62.99
C GLU A 99 -11.75 0.51 -61.57
N ASN A 100 -12.89 1.21 -61.51
CA ASN A 100 -14.01 1.15 -60.53
C ASN A 100 -13.87 1.66 -59.07
N SER A 101 -14.38 2.88 -58.84
CA SER A 101 -15.64 3.06 -58.08
C SER A 101 -16.27 4.44 -58.38
N GLU A 102 -17.54 4.50 -58.79
CA GLU A 102 -18.28 5.76 -59.04
C GLU A 102 -19.10 6.19 -57.82
N ASP A 103 -19.13 7.51 -57.55
CA ASP A 103 -20.08 8.22 -56.67
C ASP A 103 -21.33 8.64 -57.47
N PRO A 104 -22.48 8.91 -56.82
CA PRO A 104 -22.98 10.30 -56.89
C PRO A 104 -23.74 10.83 -55.65
N ALA A 105 -23.21 11.92 -55.10
CA ALA A 105 -23.86 13.25 -54.96
C ALA A 105 -25.00 13.51 -53.94
N ASP A 106 -24.69 14.39 -52.97
CA ASP A 106 -25.16 15.79 -52.86
C ASP A 106 -26.67 16.11 -52.59
N THR A 107 -26.97 17.38 -52.24
CA THR A 107 -28.25 18.02 -51.79
C THR A 107 -28.67 17.73 -50.34
N ASP A 108 -28.93 18.70 -49.43
CA ASP A 108 -28.78 20.18 -49.37
C ASP A 108 -28.29 20.53 -47.93
N GLY A 109 -27.52 21.59 -47.60
CA GLY A 109 -27.91 23.01 -47.50
C GLY A 109 -28.52 23.35 -46.10
N GLU A 110 -28.12 24.39 -45.33
CA GLU A 110 -27.18 25.53 -45.47
C GLU A 110 -26.66 25.99 -44.07
N ASP A 111 -25.61 26.85 -44.04
CA ASP A 111 -25.18 27.80 -42.97
C ASP A 111 -24.84 27.34 -41.52
N GLU A 112 -23.96 28.04 -40.75
CA GLU A 112 -22.65 28.65 -41.05
C GLU A 112 -21.87 28.90 -39.72
N ASN A 113 -20.53 28.91 -39.77
CA ASN A 113 -19.52 29.45 -38.83
C ASN A 113 -19.73 29.49 -37.29
N SER A 114 -18.71 29.01 -36.57
CA SER A 114 -18.44 29.33 -35.15
C SER A 114 -17.04 29.96 -34.98
N GLU A 115 -16.96 31.22 -34.55
CA GLU A 115 -15.72 31.87 -34.08
C GLU A 115 -15.94 32.52 -32.69
N ASP A 116 -15.08 32.14 -31.75
CA ASP A 116 -14.69 32.73 -30.44
C ASP A 116 -15.73 33.35 -29.46
N PRO A 117 -15.55 33.18 -28.13
CA PRO A 117 -16.48 33.67 -27.10
C PRO A 117 -16.19 35.10 -26.63
N ALA A 118 -17.23 35.79 -26.15
CA ALA A 118 -17.12 37.06 -25.43
C ALA A 118 -18.14 37.15 -24.27
N ASP A 119 -17.83 38.05 -23.33
CA ASP A 119 -18.33 38.09 -21.95
C ASP A 119 -19.79 38.54 -21.71
N THR A 120 -20.30 38.07 -20.56
CA THR A 120 -21.27 38.66 -19.61
C THR A 120 -22.73 39.07 -19.92
N ASP A 121 -23.49 39.07 -18.82
CA ASP A 121 -24.70 39.81 -18.42
C ASP A 121 -26.02 39.73 -19.22
N GLY A 122 -27.08 39.27 -18.53
CA GLY A 122 -28.45 39.78 -18.74
C GLY A 122 -29.60 38.78 -18.62
N GLU A 123 -30.41 38.95 -17.55
CA GLU A 123 -31.87 38.76 -17.44
C GLU A 123 -32.64 37.95 -18.53
N GLU A 124 -33.44 36.96 -18.11
CA GLU A 124 -34.62 36.48 -18.86
C GLU A 124 -35.91 36.64 -18.03
N GLU A 125 -36.95 37.18 -18.65
CA GLU A 125 -38.34 37.12 -18.14
C GLU A 125 -39.36 37.06 -19.31
N ASN A 126 -40.42 36.26 -19.12
CA ASN A 126 -41.70 36.22 -19.87
C ASN A 126 -41.77 35.76 -21.35
N SER A 127 -42.53 34.69 -21.59
CA SER A 127 -43.93 34.79 -22.10
C SER A 127 -44.64 33.40 -22.07
N GLU A 128 -45.70 33.21 -21.27
CA GLU A 128 -47.16 33.40 -21.55
C GLU A 128 -47.92 32.10 -21.94
N ASP A 129 -48.51 31.44 -20.92
CA ASP A 129 -49.96 31.16 -20.68
C ASP A 129 -50.92 30.72 -21.85
N PRO A 130 -52.00 29.90 -21.63
CA PRO A 130 -53.19 30.37 -20.89
C PRO A 130 -54.04 29.35 -20.06
N THR A 131 -54.80 29.90 -19.09
CA THR A 131 -56.04 29.43 -18.40
C THR A 131 -55.95 28.50 -17.16
N ASP A 132 -56.80 28.60 -16.10
CA ASP A 132 -57.99 29.48 -15.89
C ASP A 132 -58.25 29.91 -14.41
N THR A 133 -58.72 31.15 -14.25
CA THR A 133 -59.31 31.96 -13.13
C THR A 133 -59.53 31.49 -11.66
N ASP A 134 -59.16 32.37 -10.70
CA ASP A 134 -60.01 33.06 -9.67
C ASP A 134 -59.09 33.66 -8.53
N GLU A 135 -58.72 34.96 -8.51
CA GLU A 135 -59.34 36.13 -7.80
C GLU A 135 -59.38 36.05 -6.24
N GLU A 136 -58.98 37.06 -5.42
CA GLU A 136 -58.57 38.47 -5.67
C GLU A 136 -57.78 39.14 -4.48
N GLU A 137 -57.11 40.27 -4.78
CA GLU A 137 -56.55 41.39 -3.96
C GLU A 137 -55.54 41.20 -2.79
N GLU A 138 -54.38 41.88 -2.95
CA GLU A 138 -53.36 42.26 -1.95
C GLU A 138 -53.23 43.80 -1.98
N ILE A 139 -53.28 44.50 -0.83
CA ILE A 139 -52.79 45.89 -0.68
C ILE A 139 -52.21 46.09 0.73
N SER A 140 -50.98 46.61 0.78
CA SER A 140 -50.29 47.11 1.99
C SER A 140 -50.29 48.65 2.05
N GLU A 141 -50.21 49.22 3.26
CA GLU A 141 -49.25 50.28 3.66
C GLU A 141 -49.50 50.82 5.09
N ASP A 142 -48.40 51.08 5.80
CA ASP A 142 -48.26 51.88 7.05
C ASP A 142 -48.22 53.41 6.66
N PRO A 143 -48.16 54.47 7.54
CA PRO A 143 -47.77 54.43 8.95
C PRO A 143 -48.34 55.48 9.95
N THR A 144 -47.77 55.45 11.17
CA THR A 144 -47.54 56.51 12.19
C THR A 144 -48.56 56.86 13.31
N ASP A 145 -47.95 57.03 14.51
CA ASP A 145 -48.32 57.78 15.74
C ASP A 145 -49.66 57.47 16.45
N LEU A 146 -49.67 57.02 17.72
CA LEU A 146 -49.27 57.81 18.90
C LEU A 146 -49.01 56.94 20.16
N GLU A 147 -48.13 57.43 21.06
CA GLU A 147 -48.02 57.00 22.47
C GLU A 147 -49.02 57.75 23.39
N GLU A 148 -49.44 57.15 24.53
CA GLU A 148 -49.36 57.79 25.89
C GLU A 148 -49.91 56.89 27.05
N VAL A 149 -49.01 56.55 28.00
CA VAL A 149 -49.12 56.71 29.47
C VAL A 149 -50.26 56.06 30.31
N GLU A 150 -49.85 54.98 31.04
CA GLU A 150 -50.02 54.66 32.49
C GLU A 150 -51.41 54.55 33.21
N GLU A 151 -51.33 54.03 34.45
CA GLU A 151 -52.40 53.60 35.36
C GLU A 151 -53.16 54.73 36.10
N GLU A 152 -54.33 54.38 36.67
CA GLU A 152 -54.72 54.76 38.05
C GLU A 152 -55.80 53.79 38.60
N LEU A 153 -55.83 53.56 39.92
CA LEU A 153 -56.68 52.55 40.59
C LEU A 153 -57.88 53.19 41.32
N GLY A 154 -59.11 52.93 40.86
CA GLY A 154 -60.25 53.83 41.15
C GLY A 154 -61.61 53.26 41.63
N THR A 155 -61.66 52.14 42.35
CA THR A 155 -62.78 51.66 43.21
C THR A 155 -64.27 51.99 42.88
N GLY A 156 -65.13 50.96 42.82
CA GLY A 156 -66.39 50.99 43.61
C GLY A 156 -67.74 50.61 42.96
N THR A 157 -68.48 49.77 43.69
CA THR A 157 -69.96 49.67 43.75
C THR A 157 -70.78 49.55 42.45
N GLY A 158 -71.34 48.36 42.21
CA GLY A 158 -72.38 48.14 41.18
C GLY A 158 -73.83 48.26 41.69
N THR A 159 -74.79 48.35 40.77
CA THR A 159 -76.24 48.29 41.04
C THR A 159 -76.98 47.51 39.95
N GLY A 160 -77.85 46.56 40.35
CA GLY A 160 -78.39 45.55 39.43
C GLY A 160 -79.60 45.91 38.57
N THR A 161 -80.07 44.86 37.87
CA THR A 161 -81.40 44.64 37.27
C THR A 161 -81.77 45.43 36.00
N GLY A 162 -82.15 44.70 34.93
CA GLY A 162 -82.65 45.30 33.68
C GLY A 162 -82.90 44.33 32.51
N THR A 163 -83.60 43.21 32.74
CA THR A 163 -83.87 42.13 31.77
C THR A 163 -84.23 42.59 30.34
N GLY A 164 -83.47 42.11 29.35
CA GLY A 164 -83.90 41.98 27.95
C GLY A 164 -83.82 40.52 27.52
N ILE A 165 -84.91 39.94 27.02
CA ILE A 165 -84.90 38.57 26.48
C ILE A 165 -84.60 38.65 24.99
N VAL A 166 -83.44 38.11 24.60
CA VAL A 166 -83.13 37.69 23.23
C VAL A 166 -83.11 36.16 23.24
N VAL A 167 -83.63 35.52 22.19
CA VAL A 167 -83.63 34.06 22.07
C VAL A 167 -82.24 33.63 21.62
N PRO A 168 -81.52 32.78 22.36
CA PRO A 168 -80.26 32.22 21.88
C PRO A 168 -80.52 31.22 20.76
N VAL A 169 -79.64 31.21 19.77
CA VAL A 169 -79.46 30.11 18.82
C VAL A 169 -79.10 28.85 19.62
N PRO A 170 -79.51 27.63 19.22
CA PRO A 170 -79.03 26.42 19.86
C PRO A 170 -77.51 26.31 19.71
N VAL A 171 -76.81 26.52 20.81
CA VAL A 171 -75.38 26.21 20.96
C VAL A 171 -75.24 24.69 20.96
N TYR A 172 -74.49 24.15 20.00
CA TYR A 172 -74.10 22.75 19.99
C TYR A 172 -72.69 22.64 20.57
N GLU A 173 -72.59 22.17 21.81
CA GLU A 173 -71.33 21.71 22.38
C GLU A 173 -70.98 20.34 21.80
N ARG A 174 -69.75 20.18 21.31
CA ARG A 174 -69.17 18.91 20.85
C ARG A 174 -68.00 18.50 21.73
N PRO A 175 -67.81 17.20 22.00
CA PRO A 175 -66.65 16.72 22.71
C PRO A 175 -65.40 16.82 21.84
N TYR A 176 -64.25 17.07 22.50
CA TYR A 176 -62.94 17.01 21.88
C TYR A 176 -61.95 16.22 22.73
N VAL A 177 -60.89 15.74 22.09
CA VAL A 177 -59.81 14.95 22.70
C VAL A 177 -58.47 15.45 22.20
N ILE A 178 -57.55 15.79 23.10
CA ILE A 178 -56.14 16.05 22.82
C ILE A 178 -55.34 14.83 23.30
N ASN A 179 -54.74 14.09 22.38
CA ASN A 179 -53.86 12.96 22.71
C ASN A 179 -52.38 13.40 22.69
N TYR A 180 -51.61 12.91 23.65
CA TYR A 180 -50.15 13.11 23.70
C TYR A 180 -49.47 11.77 23.42
N LEU A 181 -48.87 11.62 22.23
CA LEU A 181 -48.35 10.36 21.70
C LEU A 181 -46.83 10.41 21.50
N VAL A 182 -46.15 9.27 21.56
CA VAL A 182 -44.72 9.16 21.23
C VAL A 182 -44.55 9.10 19.71
N GLU A 183 -43.53 9.80 19.20
CA GLU A 183 -43.19 9.88 17.77
C GLU A 183 -43.24 8.52 17.05
N ALA A 184 -43.84 8.51 15.86
CA ALA A 184 -44.02 7.34 15.00
C ALA A 184 -44.76 6.13 15.64
N THR A 185 -45.49 6.32 16.75
CA THR A 185 -46.28 5.28 17.42
C THR A 185 -47.73 5.71 17.72
N GLU A 186 -48.58 4.74 18.06
CA GLU A 186 -49.89 4.99 18.69
C GLU A 186 -49.83 5.00 20.23
N ASP A 187 -48.63 4.85 20.83
CA ASP A 187 -48.44 4.77 22.28
C ASP A 187 -48.50 6.16 22.93
N SER A 188 -49.22 6.28 24.05
CA SER A 188 -49.34 7.52 24.82
C SER A 188 -48.04 7.84 25.60
N VAL A 189 -47.66 9.12 25.67
CA VAL A 189 -46.48 9.57 26.41
C VAL A 189 -46.59 9.18 27.89
N PRO A 190 -45.66 8.36 28.44
CA PRO A 190 -45.77 7.85 29.80
C PRO A 190 -45.83 8.95 30.87
N GLY A 191 -47.01 9.15 31.45
CA GLY A 191 -47.26 10.15 32.50
C GLY A 191 -48.09 11.36 32.05
N LEU A 192 -48.41 11.49 30.75
CA LEU A 192 -49.45 12.38 30.25
C LEU A 192 -50.75 11.61 30.03
N GLU A 193 -51.88 12.15 30.49
CA GLU A 193 -53.23 11.64 30.18
C GLU A 193 -53.86 12.51 29.07
N SER A 194 -54.54 11.88 28.11
CA SER A 194 -55.27 12.62 27.05
C SER A 194 -56.31 13.56 27.66
N LEU A 195 -56.35 14.81 27.17
CA LEU A 195 -57.25 15.84 27.69
C LEU A 195 -58.60 15.78 26.96
N TYR A 196 -59.67 15.55 27.73
CA TYR A 196 -61.05 15.50 27.23
C TYR A 196 -61.80 16.79 27.60
N GLY A 197 -62.43 17.43 26.62
CA GLY A 197 -63.18 18.67 26.81
C GLY A 197 -64.45 18.75 25.98
N PHE A 198 -65.15 19.87 26.11
CA PHE A 198 -66.30 20.24 25.27
C PHE A 198 -66.12 21.69 24.84
N GLY A 199 -66.42 21.99 23.58
CA GLY A 199 -66.42 23.34 23.01
C GLY A 199 -67.63 23.52 22.09
N GLN A 200 -68.05 24.76 21.84
CA GLN A 200 -69.16 25.04 20.93
C GLN A 200 -68.68 24.89 19.48
N VAL A 201 -69.54 24.46 18.56
CA VAL A 201 -69.20 24.48 17.12
C VAL A 201 -68.80 25.90 16.69
N GLY A 202 -67.57 26.03 16.18
CA GLY A 202 -66.93 27.30 15.83
C GLY A 202 -66.01 27.90 16.91
N ASP A 203 -65.95 27.34 18.12
CA ASP A 203 -64.93 27.73 19.12
C ASP A 203 -63.55 27.22 18.69
N THR A 204 -62.52 28.06 18.80
CA THR A 204 -61.12 27.66 18.70
C THR A 204 -60.63 27.17 20.07
N ILE A 205 -60.12 25.94 20.13
CA ILE A 205 -59.48 25.36 21.30
C ILE A 205 -57.96 25.49 21.15
N GLU A 206 -57.33 26.13 22.13
CA GLU A 206 -55.88 26.19 22.29
C GLU A 206 -55.34 24.82 22.73
N VAL A 207 -54.32 24.31 22.03
CA VAL A 207 -53.67 23.05 22.36
C VAL A 207 -52.47 23.35 23.24
N LEU A 208 -52.57 22.97 24.51
CA LEU A 208 -51.48 23.11 25.46
C LEU A 208 -50.51 21.94 25.34
N TYR A 209 -49.23 22.21 25.55
CA TYR A 209 -48.17 21.20 25.56
C TYR A 209 -47.58 21.06 26.97
N PRO A 210 -47.95 20.03 27.76
CA PRO A 210 -47.35 19.82 29.07
C PRO A 210 -45.89 19.38 28.98
N GLU A 211 -44.99 20.08 29.66
CA GLU A 211 -43.61 19.63 29.89
C GLU A 211 -43.61 18.33 30.72
N ILE A 212 -42.83 17.33 30.30
CA ILE A 212 -42.65 16.07 31.04
C ILE A 212 -41.22 15.53 30.90
N GLU A 213 -40.69 14.98 32.00
CA GLU A 213 -39.32 14.47 32.07
C GLU A 213 -39.09 13.31 31.09
N GLY A 214 -38.03 13.40 30.28
CA GLY A 214 -37.64 12.38 29.31
C GLY A 214 -38.32 12.46 27.92
N TYR A 215 -39.17 13.47 27.66
CA TYR A 215 -39.81 13.69 26.36
C TYR A 215 -39.86 15.18 26.00
N PHE A 216 -39.84 15.50 24.71
CA PHE A 216 -39.94 16.87 24.20
C PHE A 216 -41.00 16.95 23.09
N VAL A 217 -41.70 18.07 22.98
CA VAL A 217 -42.68 18.29 21.89
C VAL A 217 -41.92 18.39 20.57
N LEU A 218 -42.35 17.68 19.53
CA LEU A 218 -41.76 17.83 18.21
C LEU A 218 -42.01 19.24 17.64
N GLU A 219 -41.30 19.62 16.58
CA GLU A 219 -41.61 20.85 15.86
C GLU A 219 -42.95 20.75 15.11
N ASN A 220 -43.49 21.91 14.73
CA ASN A 220 -44.70 22.05 13.88
C ASN A 220 -45.98 21.35 14.39
N GLN A 221 -46.11 21.12 15.70
CA GLN A 221 -47.33 20.57 16.30
C GLN A 221 -48.51 21.58 16.27
N PRO A 222 -49.77 21.09 16.23
CA PRO A 222 -50.95 21.94 16.08
C PRO A 222 -51.26 22.74 17.35
N VAL A 223 -50.99 24.05 17.33
CA VAL A 223 -51.18 24.98 18.48
C VAL A 223 -52.64 25.29 18.81
N SER A 224 -53.58 25.08 17.87
CA SER A 224 -55.02 25.19 18.12
C SER A 224 -55.82 24.47 17.02
N PHE A 225 -57.09 24.19 17.30
CA PHE A 225 -58.04 23.66 16.32
C PHE A 225 -59.44 24.24 16.53
N VAL A 226 -60.28 24.24 15.50
CA VAL A 226 -61.67 24.72 15.57
C VAL A 226 -62.62 23.54 15.70
N ILE A 227 -63.60 23.64 16.61
CA ILE A 227 -64.63 22.61 16.80
C ILE A 227 -65.59 22.59 15.61
N VAL A 228 -65.63 21.49 14.87
CA VAL A 228 -66.54 21.26 13.73
C VAL A 228 -67.75 20.40 14.11
N GLU A 229 -68.85 20.57 13.37
CA GLU A 229 -70.12 19.86 13.61
C GLU A 229 -70.15 18.43 13.00
N GLU A 230 -69.31 18.14 12.01
CA GLU A 230 -69.44 16.89 11.25
C GLU A 230 -68.89 15.66 12.01
N GLU A 231 -67.97 15.86 12.95
CA GLU A 231 -67.33 14.79 13.73
C GLU A 231 -68.06 14.42 15.04
N GLU A 232 -68.04 13.12 15.39
CA GLU A 232 -68.60 12.63 16.66
C GLU A 232 -67.70 12.99 17.86
N PHE A 233 -66.38 13.05 17.65
CA PHE A 233 -65.38 13.61 18.56
C PHE A 233 -64.36 14.40 17.74
N ASN A 234 -64.06 15.64 18.14
CA ASN A 234 -62.99 16.41 17.53
C ASN A 234 -61.65 15.95 18.14
N ILE A 235 -60.86 15.16 17.42
CA ILE A 235 -59.62 14.56 17.92
C ILE A 235 -58.41 15.30 17.33
N ILE A 236 -57.46 15.68 18.18
CA ILE A 236 -56.15 16.18 17.79
C ILE A 236 -55.05 15.36 18.49
N ASN A 237 -53.99 15.03 17.75
CA ASN A 237 -52.83 14.33 18.29
C ASN A 237 -51.63 15.29 18.32
N VAL A 238 -50.89 15.28 19.43
CA VAL A 238 -49.63 16.00 19.61
C VAL A 238 -48.53 14.97 19.84
N TYR A 239 -47.49 15.00 19.02
CA TYR A 239 -46.40 14.04 19.06
C TYR A 239 -45.19 14.59 19.83
N TYR A 240 -44.61 13.72 20.67
CA TYR A 240 -43.42 14.00 21.46
C TYR A 240 -42.28 13.08 21.02
N GLY A 241 -41.13 13.69 20.74
CA GLY A 241 -39.87 12.97 20.65
C GLY A 241 -39.43 12.51 22.04
N LYS A 242 -38.76 11.37 22.11
CA LYS A 242 -38.17 10.89 23.37
C LYS A 242 -36.79 11.52 23.55
N VAL A 243 -36.52 12.09 24.73
CA VAL A 243 -35.17 12.55 25.08
C VAL A 243 -34.30 11.30 25.29
N ILE A 244 -33.55 10.93 24.26
CA ILE A 244 -32.45 9.97 24.38
C ILE A 244 -31.30 10.72 25.07
N VAL A 245 -31.19 10.56 26.38
CA VAL A 245 -30.04 11.09 27.12
C VAL A 245 -28.82 10.20 26.81
N ILE A 246 -28.16 10.50 25.70
CA ILE A 246 -26.74 10.21 25.55
C ILE A 246 -26.03 11.14 26.54
N TYR A 247 -25.74 10.61 27.73
CA TYR A 247 -24.63 11.13 28.51
C TYR A 247 -23.38 10.83 27.69
N GLU A 248 -22.69 11.85 27.21
CA GLU A 248 -21.34 11.64 26.69
C GLU A 248 -20.49 11.02 27.81
N LYS A 249 -19.80 9.93 27.45
CA LYS A 249 -19.12 9.07 28.41
C LYS A 249 -17.62 9.26 28.27
N ALA A 250 -17.02 9.84 29.30
CA ALA A 250 -15.58 9.90 29.42
C ALA A 250 -14.99 8.50 29.62
N SER A 251 -13.83 8.28 29.01
CA SER A 251 -12.84 7.36 29.54
C SER A 251 -11.87 8.10 30.46
N LEU A 252 -11.26 7.38 31.40
CA LEU A 252 -10.20 7.86 32.29
C LEU A 252 -9.06 6.85 32.28
N THR A 253 -7.86 7.31 31.93
CA THR A 253 -6.63 6.50 31.93
C THR A 253 -5.78 6.85 33.13
N VAL A 254 -5.52 5.89 34.01
CA VAL A 254 -4.70 6.04 35.22
C VAL A 254 -3.42 5.22 35.07
N ASN A 255 -2.32 5.90 34.78
CA ASN A 255 -0.98 5.32 34.75
C ASN A 255 -0.42 5.16 36.15
N HIS A 256 0.34 4.10 36.38
CA HIS A 256 1.08 3.84 37.60
C HIS A 256 2.57 3.88 37.27
N ILE A 257 3.32 4.78 37.91
CA ILE A 257 4.72 5.07 37.56
C ILE A 257 5.62 4.85 38.78
N LEU A 258 6.61 3.98 38.67
CA LEU A 258 7.65 3.80 39.67
C LEU A 258 8.79 4.78 39.43
N VAL A 259 9.11 5.59 40.44
CA VAL A 259 10.24 6.52 40.44
C VAL A 259 11.49 5.78 40.97
N SER A 260 12.57 5.82 40.20
CA SER A 260 13.83 5.15 40.49
C SER A 260 15.03 6.07 40.23
N GLU A 261 16.25 5.68 40.65
CA GLU A 261 17.47 6.44 40.31
C GLU A 261 17.76 6.48 38.79
N GLY A 262 17.18 5.56 38.01
CA GLY A 262 17.23 5.57 36.54
C GLY A 262 16.16 6.44 35.86
N GLY A 263 15.22 7.00 36.63
CA GLY A 263 14.09 7.79 36.12
C GLY A 263 12.72 7.17 36.44
N GLU A 264 11.71 7.65 35.74
CA GLU A 264 10.30 7.24 35.85
C GLU A 264 10.01 6.05 34.92
N VAL A 265 9.39 4.99 35.46
CA VAL A 265 9.05 3.77 34.72
C VAL A 265 7.55 3.51 34.86
N LEU A 266 6.83 3.45 33.74
CA LEU A 266 5.43 3.00 33.72
C LEU A 266 5.36 1.52 34.09
N ILE A 267 4.68 1.20 35.19
CA ILE A 267 4.54 -0.17 35.72
C ILE A 267 3.14 -0.78 35.53
N ASP A 268 2.12 0.04 35.24
CA ASP A 268 0.76 -0.41 34.88
C ASP A 268 -0.08 0.76 34.33
N THR A 269 -1.19 0.46 33.65
CA THR A 269 -2.18 1.44 33.20
C THR A 269 -3.60 0.89 33.39
N THR A 270 -4.38 1.55 34.24
CA THR A 270 -5.81 1.23 34.46
C THR A 270 -6.67 2.12 33.56
N LEU A 271 -7.42 1.53 32.63
CA LEU A 271 -8.44 2.23 31.83
C LEU A 271 -9.82 2.04 32.46
N LEU A 272 -10.58 3.13 32.59
CA LEU A 272 -12.00 3.12 32.95
C LEU A 272 -12.82 3.75 31.82
N GLU A 273 -13.97 3.15 31.50
CA GLU A 273 -14.88 3.60 30.44
C GLU A 273 -16.30 3.77 30.99
N GLY A 274 -17.14 4.54 30.30
CA GLY A 274 -18.56 4.73 30.68
C GLY A 274 -18.80 5.70 31.84
N LEU A 275 -17.79 6.49 32.22
CA LEU A 275 -17.87 7.49 33.29
C LEU A 275 -18.66 8.73 32.84
N GLU A 276 -19.35 9.39 33.76
CA GLU A 276 -20.16 10.58 33.44
C GLU A 276 -19.27 11.83 33.37
N ILE A 277 -19.35 12.58 32.27
CA ILE A 277 -18.67 13.86 32.13
C ILE A 277 -19.20 14.84 33.19
N GLY A 278 -18.28 15.58 33.80
CA GLY A 278 -18.53 16.41 34.97
C GLY A 278 -18.57 15.66 36.31
N ALA A 279 -18.34 14.34 36.34
CA ALA A 279 -18.13 13.62 37.59
C ALA A 279 -16.74 13.92 38.19
N HIS A 280 -16.66 13.89 39.52
CA HIS A 280 -15.40 13.92 40.26
C HIS A 280 -14.96 12.49 40.59
N VAL A 281 -13.71 12.14 40.26
CA VAL A 281 -13.13 10.81 40.52
C VAL A 281 -11.96 10.95 41.49
N ASN A 282 -12.01 10.17 42.59
CA ASN A 282 -10.97 10.19 43.60
C ASN A 282 -9.80 9.26 43.21
N LEU A 283 -8.63 9.86 42.97
CA LEU A 283 -7.44 9.18 42.50
C LEU A 283 -6.86 8.17 43.51
N LEU A 284 -7.17 8.31 44.80
CA LEU A 284 -6.71 7.40 45.84
C LEU A 284 -7.44 6.05 45.83
N ASP A 285 -8.65 5.97 45.26
CA ASP A 285 -9.38 4.70 45.10
C ASP A 285 -8.71 3.76 44.07
N PHE A 286 -7.76 4.28 43.29
CA PHE A 286 -6.94 3.57 42.30
C PHE A 286 -5.49 3.36 42.76
N ALA A 287 -5.13 3.74 44.00
CA ALA A 287 -3.79 3.51 44.52
C ALA A 287 -3.53 2.01 44.77
N LYS A 288 -2.40 1.49 44.29
CA LYS A 288 -2.03 0.08 44.51
C LYS A 288 -1.59 -0.17 45.94
N GLU A 289 -2.28 -1.08 46.64
CA GLU A 289 -1.77 -1.71 47.87
C GLU A 289 -0.73 -2.79 47.50
N ASP A 290 0.54 -2.40 47.42
CA ASP A 290 1.69 -3.29 47.25
C ASP A 290 2.55 -3.29 48.52
N ASP A 291 3.05 -4.45 48.96
CA ASP A 291 3.92 -4.54 50.14
C ASP A 291 5.34 -3.98 49.89
N THR A 292 5.80 -3.97 48.63
CA THR A 292 7.16 -3.56 48.22
C THR A 292 7.28 -2.07 47.84
N MET A 293 6.18 -1.39 47.51
CA MET A 293 6.18 0.01 47.04
C MET A 293 5.26 0.91 47.90
N GLU A 294 5.49 2.22 47.91
CA GLU A 294 4.62 3.21 48.55
C GLU A 294 4.33 4.39 47.61
N LEU A 295 3.13 4.97 47.72
CA LEU A 295 2.66 6.07 46.87
C LEU A 295 3.32 7.40 47.27
N LEU A 296 3.67 8.23 46.28
CA LEU A 296 4.16 9.59 46.46
C LEU A 296 2.96 10.56 46.49
N TYR A 297 2.76 11.23 47.63
CA TYR A 297 1.45 11.82 48.00
C TYR A 297 1.23 13.30 47.67
N ASP A 298 2.18 14.01 47.03
CA ASP A 298 2.30 15.47 47.23
C ASP A 298 1.22 16.36 46.54
N ASN A 299 0.37 15.80 45.67
CA ASN A 299 -0.66 16.58 44.93
C ASN A 299 -1.83 15.78 44.33
N LEU A 300 -2.41 14.81 45.06
CA LEU A 300 -3.62 14.09 44.61
C LEU A 300 -4.93 14.78 45.07
N GLU A 301 -5.48 15.65 44.21
CA GLU A 301 -6.89 16.12 44.30
C GLU A 301 -7.79 15.34 43.32
N GLU A 302 -9.11 15.41 43.48
CA GLU A 302 -10.08 14.67 42.64
C GLU A 302 -10.09 15.21 41.20
N ILE A 303 -9.96 14.33 40.18
CA ILE A 303 -10.09 14.75 38.78
C ILE A 303 -11.56 15.01 38.43
N PHE A 304 -11.82 16.13 37.76
CA PHE A 304 -13.11 16.46 37.15
C PHE A 304 -13.08 16.02 35.69
N LEU A 305 -13.97 15.11 35.29
CA LEU A 305 -13.95 14.53 33.94
C LEU A 305 -14.50 15.48 32.89
N THR A 306 -13.83 15.58 31.75
CA THR A 306 -14.21 16.43 30.61
C THR A 306 -14.47 15.62 29.33
N GLU A 307 -14.87 16.32 28.27
CA GLU A 307 -15.03 15.82 26.89
C GLU A 307 -13.67 15.57 26.19
N GLU A 308 -12.55 16.00 26.80
CA GLU A 308 -11.18 15.80 26.31
C GLU A 308 -10.54 14.54 26.94
N GLU A 309 -9.29 14.19 26.56
CA GLU A 309 -8.59 13.03 27.12
C GLU A 309 -8.31 13.18 28.62
N ASN A 310 -8.99 12.38 29.45
CA ASN A 310 -8.76 12.36 30.89
C ASN A 310 -7.60 11.38 31.22
N LEU A 311 -6.39 11.91 31.37
CA LEU A 311 -5.17 11.15 31.68
C LEU A 311 -4.57 11.57 33.04
N VAL A 312 -4.19 10.59 33.88
CA VAL A 312 -3.61 10.81 35.21
C VAL A 312 -2.45 9.86 35.47
N ASN A 313 -1.38 10.35 36.12
CA ASN A 313 -0.25 9.54 36.58
C ASN A 313 -0.21 9.46 38.12
N LEU A 314 -0.18 8.24 38.68
CA LEU A 314 0.09 7.94 40.09
C LEU A 314 1.54 7.51 40.26
N TYR A 315 2.31 8.21 41.09
CA TYR A 315 3.75 7.95 41.27
C TYR A 315 4.03 7.15 42.56
N TYR A 316 4.96 6.20 42.48
CA TYR A 316 5.33 5.28 43.55
C TYR A 316 6.86 5.28 43.76
N GLN A 317 7.33 4.89 44.95
CA GLN A 317 8.74 4.57 45.23
C GLN A 317 8.86 3.21 45.94
N LYS A 318 10.01 2.53 45.85
CA LYS A 318 10.25 1.27 46.59
C LYS A 318 10.33 1.56 48.10
N LYS A 319 9.67 0.74 48.94
CA LYS A 319 9.83 0.82 50.40
C LYS A 319 11.25 0.36 50.80
N PRO A 320 11.89 0.99 51.80
CA PRO A 320 13.23 0.59 52.25
C PRO A 320 13.20 -0.76 53.00
N GLY A 321 13.50 -1.83 52.27
CA GLY A 321 13.72 -3.19 52.79
C GLY A 321 15.15 -3.44 53.28
N ASN A 322 15.42 -4.67 53.73
CA ASN A 322 16.77 -5.10 54.17
C ASN A 322 17.67 -5.45 52.97
N GLU A 323 17.92 -4.47 52.11
CA GLU A 323 18.87 -4.59 51.01
C GLU A 323 20.31 -4.53 51.52
N GLN A 324 21.12 -5.52 51.14
CA GLN A 324 22.55 -5.58 51.38
C GLN A 324 23.29 -5.29 50.08
N PHE A 325 24.32 -4.45 50.15
CA PHE A 325 25.14 -4.09 49.00
C PHE A 325 26.15 -5.20 48.69
N TYR A 326 26.27 -5.55 47.41
CA TYR A 326 27.17 -6.58 46.90
C TYR A 326 28.06 -6.06 45.78
N VAL A 327 29.21 -6.73 45.59
CA VAL A 327 30.18 -6.43 44.53
C VAL A 327 30.72 -7.72 43.91
N ILE A 328 30.75 -7.79 42.58
CA ILE A 328 31.37 -8.83 41.77
C ILE A 328 32.59 -8.20 41.08
N ASN A 329 33.80 -8.61 41.46
CA ASN A 329 35.05 -8.13 40.87
C ASN A 329 35.60 -9.12 39.84
N TYR A 330 35.94 -8.64 38.64
CA TYR A 330 36.63 -9.41 37.60
C TYR A 330 38.14 -9.17 37.68
N LEU A 331 38.91 -10.14 38.16
CA LEU A 331 40.35 -10.01 38.47
C LEU A 331 41.22 -10.94 37.61
N VAL A 332 42.45 -10.54 37.33
CA VAL A 332 43.43 -11.38 36.61
C VAL A 332 44.05 -12.42 37.57
N GLU A 333 44.23 -13.66 37.10
CA GLU A 333 44.72 -14.79 37.89
C GLU A 333 45.97 -14.46 38.71
N SER A 334 45.93 -14.81 40.01
CA SER A 334 47.03 -14.61 40.97
C SER A 334 47.45 -13.14 41.18
N THR A 335 46.60 -12.17 40.83
CA THR A 335 46.80 -10.74 41.09
C THR A 335 45.61 -10.13 41.86
N GLU A 336 45.75 -8.86 42.25
CA GLU A 336 44.65 -8.00 42.71
C GLU A 336 44.25 -6.99 41.61
N ASP A 337 44.76 -7.16 40.38
CA ASP A 337 44.51 -6.28 39.24
C ASP A 337 43.20 -6.66 38.53
N SER A 338 42.33 -5.67 38.26
CA SER A 338 41.12 -5.87 37.45
C SER A 338 41.44 -6.30 36.02
N VAL A 339 40.59 -7.13 35.41
CA VAL A 339 40.70 -7.48 33.98
C VAL A 339 40.53 -6.21 33.14
N PRO A 340 41.51 -5.79 32.31
CA PRO A 340 41.46 -4.49 31.65
C PRO A 340 40.27 -4.31 30.70
N GLY A 341 39.31 -3.47 31.10
CA GLY A 341 38.07 -3.23 30.38
C GLY A 341 36.89 -4.14 30.77
N LEU A 342 36.97 -4.81 31.92
CA LEU A 342 35.80 -5.29 32.66
C LEU A 342 35.72 -4.51 33.99
N ASP A 343 34.66 -3.74 34.18
CA ASP A 343 34.41 -3.02 35.44
C ASP A 343 33.73 -3.93 36.47
N SER A 344 33.94 -3.65 37.76
CA SER A 344 33.29 -4.38 38.85
C SER A 344 31.80 -4.07 38.90
N ILE A 345 30.95 -5.08 38.83
CA ILE A 345 29.49 -4.92 38.97
C ILE A 345 29.16 -4.81 40.46
N SER A 346 28.44 -3.77 40.85
CA SER A 346 27.94 -3.62 42.23
C SER A 346 26.45 -3.28 42.24
N GLY A 347 25.73 -3.81 43.22
CA GLY A 347 24.29 -3.61 43.34
C GLY A 347 23.77 -3.85 44.76
N PHE A 348 22.46 -3.80 44.89
CA PHE A 348 21.72 -4.09 46.11
C PHE A 348 20.79 -5.30 45.87
N GLY A 349 20.54 -6.09 46.91
CA GLY A 349 19.57 -7.20 46.89
C GLY A 349 19.24 -7.66 48.31
N GLU A 350 18.18 -8.42 48.49
CA GLU A 350 17.65 -8.74 49.82
C GLU A 350 18.37 -9.94 50.46
N VAL A 351 18.43 -9.96 51.79
CA VAL A 351 19.08 -11.06 52.53
C VAL A 351 18.34 -12.39 52.30
N GLY A 352 18.96 -13.26 51.51
CA GLY A 352 18.40 -14.52 51.04
C GLY A 352 18.31 -14.66 49.51
N ASP A 353 18.44 -13.56 48.77
CA ASP A 353 18.43 -13.58 47.30
C ASP A 353 19.64 -14.32 46.74
N THR A 354 19.45 -15.02 45.62
CA THR A 354 20.54 -15.66 44.86
C THR A 354 20.87 -14.81 43.65
N ILE A 355 22.05 -14.19 43.64
CA ILE A 355 22.56 -13.43 42.50
C ILE A 355 23.35 -14.38 41.60
N GLU A 356 22.94 -14.50 40.34
CA GLU A 356 23.72 -15.20 39.31
C GLU A 356 24.89 -14.34 38.84
N ILE A 357 26.05 -14.98 38.66
CA ILE A 357 27.30 -14.33 38.31
C ILE A 357 27.52 -14.50 36.81
N LEU A 358 27.33 -13.40 36.09
CA LEU A 358 27.65 -13.33 34.67
C LEU A 358 29.16 -13.30 34.46
N TYR A 359 29.58 -13.89 33.33
CA TYR A 359 30.98 -13.99 32.90
C TYR A 359 31.16 -13.27 31.55
N PRO A 360 31.41 -11.95 31.54
CA PRO A 360 31.68 -11.22 30.30
C PRO A 360 32.90 -11.78 29.57
N GLU A 361 32.78 -12.05 28.27
CA GLU A 361 33.92 -12.42 27.45
C GLU A 361 34.86 -11.22 27.25
N ARG A 362 36.17 -11.45 27.25
CA ARG A 362 37.15 -10.38 27.12
C ARG A 362 38.40 -10.83 26.36
N GLU A 363 38.65 -10.21 25.23
CA GLU A 363 39.80 -10.51 24.36
C GLU A 363 41.12 -10.58 25.14
N GLY A 364 41.88 -11.66 24.92
CA GLY A 364 43.15 -11.92 25.60
C GLY A 364 43.04 -12.47 27.04
N TYR A 365 41.82 -12.72 27.55
CA TYR A 365 41.57 -13.30 28.87
C TYR A 365 40.48 -14.38 28.78
N PHE A 366 40.52 -15.37 29.68
CA PHE A 366 39.52 -16.45 29.75
C PHE A 366 39.15 -16.74 31.21
N VAL A 367 37.89 -17.08 31.46
CA VAL A 367 37.41 -17.44 32.81
C VAL A 367 38.08 -18.75 33.25
N LEU A 368 38.63 -18.80 34.46
CA LEU A 368 39.24 -20.02 34.98
C LEU A 368 38.20 -21.09 35.29
N GLU A 369 38.56 -22.37 35.16
CA GLU A 369 37.67 -23.47 35.57
C GLU A 369 37.25 -23.34 37.05
N ASN A 370 35.99 -23.65 37.35
CA ASN A 370 35.41 -23.65 38.71
C ASN A 370 35.23 -22.26 39.38
N GLN A 371 35.01 -21.19 38.61
CA GLN A 371 34.51 -19.92 39.18
C GLN A 371 33.07 -20.07 39.75
N PRO A 372 32.67 -19.22 40.72
CA PRO A 372 31.32 -19.26 41.28
C PRO A 372 30.29 -18.74 40.28
N VAL A 373 29.30 -19.57 39.93
CA VAL A 373 28.20 -19.21 39.00
C VAL A 373 27.06 -18.42 39.64
N SER A 374 26.96 -18.43 40.97
CA SER A 374 26.03 -17.62 41.74
C SER A 374 26.47 -17.53 43.21
N PHE A 375 25.89 -16.61 43.96
CA PHE A 375 26.02 -16.53 45.41
C PHE A 375 24.69 -16.12 46.07
N VAL A 376 24.55 -16.38 47.37
CA VAL A 376 23.39 -15.95 48.17
C VAL A 376 23.79 -14.73 48.99
N ILE A 377 23.00 -13.65 48.92
CA ILE A 377 23.21 -12.45 49.73
C ILE A 377 22.93 -12.78 51.20
N VAL A 378 23.89 -12.42 52.07
CA VAL A 378 23.83 -12.65 53.52
C VAL A 378 23.90 -11.34 54.31
N GLU A 379 23.42 -11.38 55.55
CA GLU A 379 23.48 -10.26 56.49
C GLU A 379 24.93 -10.11 57.02
N GLU A 380 25.68 -9.18 56.41
CA GLU A 380 27.08 -8.85 56.75
C GLU A 380 27.18 -7.42 57.32
N GLU A 381 28.25 -7.13 58.08
CA GLU A 381 28.44 -5.82 58.72
C GLU A 381 29.06 -4.74 57.79
N GLU A 382 29.66 -5.12 56.67
CA GLU A 382 30.22 -4.19 55.67
C GLU A 382 29.66 -4.43 54.26
N PHE A 383 30.10 -5.46 53.50
CA PHE A 383 29.62 -5.73 52.12
C PHE A 383 29.67 -7.22 51.70
N ASN A 384 28.80 -7.64 50.79
CA ASN A 384 28.81 -8.98 50.16
C ASN A 384 29.75 -8.99 48.92
N ILE A 385 31.02 -9.38 49.06
CA ILE A 385 32.03 -9.27 47.98
C ILE A 385 32.42 -10.64 47.40
N ILE A 386 32.25 -10.81 46.09
CA ILE A 386 32.66 -11.97 45.29
C ILE A 386 33.76 -11.55 44.30
N ASN A 387 34.75 -12.41 44.08
CA ASN A 387 35.78 -12.24 43.06
C ASN A 387 35.71 -13.39 42.04
N VAL A 388 35.79 -13.05 40.76
CA VAL A 388 35.83 -13.95 39.61
C VAL A 388 37.19 -13.79 38.93
N TYR A 389 37.93 -14.89 38.75
CA TYR A 389 39.30 -14.87 38.24
C TYR A 389 39.41 -15.32 36.78
N TYR A 390 40.14 -14.53 35.99
CA TYR A 390 40.42 -14.77 34.58
C TYR A 390 41.90 -15.09 34.36
N GLY A 391 42.20 -16.19 33.68
CA GLY A 391 43.53 -16.48 33.15
C GLY A 391 43.85 -15.56 31.97
N LYS A 392 45.13 -15.20 31.81
CA LYS A 392 45.57 -14.39 30.66
C LYS A 392 46.05 -15.30 29.53
N VAL A 393 45.51 -15.12 28.33
CA VAL A 393 45.93 -15.87 27.14
C VAL A 393 47.38 -15.51 26.81
N THR A 394 48.27 -16.49 26.94
CA THR A 394 49.70 -16.35 26.57
C THR A 394 49.86 -16.87 25.15
N VAL A 395 49.58 -16.00 24.17
CA VAL A 395 49.46 -16.41 22.76
C VAL A 395 50.82 -16.85 22.19
N ILE A 396 50.87 -18.08 21.72
CA ILE A 396 51.76 -18.50 20.63
C ILE A 396 50.86 -18.53 19.40
N TYR A 397 51.05 -17.58 18.47
CA TYR A 397 50.12 -17.40 17.35
C TYR A 397 50.28 -18.54 16.34
N GLU A 398 49.27 -19.41 16.25
CA GLU A 398 48.92 -20.00 14.95
C GLU A 398 48.17 -18.93 14.13
N LYS A 399 48.18 -19.07 12.81
CA LYS A 399 47.71 -18.05 11.86
C LYS A 399 46.85 -18.72 10.80
N ALA A 400 45.79 -18.03 10.36
CA ALA A 400 44.90 -18.54 9.33
C ALA A 400 45.58 -18.57 7.95
N SER A 401 45.05 -19.46 7.10
CA SER A 401 45.23 -19.40 5.65
C SER A 401 43.88 -19.24 4.95
N LEU A 402 43.89 -18.56 3.80
CA LEU A 402 42.74 -18.33 2.94
C LEU A 402 43.05 -18.79 1.52
N THR A 403 42.18 -19.63 0.96
CA THR A 403 42.19 -20.01 -0.45
C THR A 403 41.18 -19.17 -1.23
N VAL A 404 41.56 -18.65 -2.40
CA VAL A 404 40.67 -17.91 -3.30
C VAL A 404 40.72 -18.56 -4.69
N ASN A 405 39.62 -19.20 -5.08
CA ASN A 405 39.44 -19.82 -6.39
C ASN A 405 38.83 -18.82 -7.38
N HIS A 406 39.26 -18.91 -8.64
CA HIS A 406 38.63 -18.25 -9.78
C HIS A 406 38.05 -19.32 -10.70
N ILE A 407 36.74 -19.28 -10.94
CA ILE A 407 36.00 -20.32 -11.66
C ILE A 407 35.32 -19.70 -12.88
N LEU A 408 35.64 -20.20 -14.07
CA LEU A 408 35.01 -19.80 -15.33
C LEU A 408 33.80 -20.70 -15.61
N VAL A 409 32.63 -20.10 -15.78
CA VAL A 409 31.38 -20.75 -16.14
C VAL A 409 31.26 -20.74 -17.67
N SER A 410 31.03 -21.90 -18.27
CA SER A 410 30.96 -22.09 -19.73
C SER A 410 29.82 -23.05 -20.10
N GLU A 411 29.49 -23.16 -21.40
CA GLU A 411 28.55 -24.19 -21.90
C GLU A 411 29.00 -25.64 -21.57
N GLY A 412 30.28 -25.86 -21.25
CA GLY A 412 30.81 -27.14 -20.80
C GLY A 412 30.69 -27.40 -19.29
N GLY A 413 30.21 -26.42 -18.51
CA GLY A 413 30.20 -26.41 -17.05
C GLY A 413 31.24 -25.47 -16.45
N GLU A 414 31.39 -25.56 -15.12
CA GLU A 414 32.37 -24.82 -14.33
C GLU A 414 33.80 -25.35 -14.51
N VAL A 415 34.76 -24.44 -14.67
CA VAL A 415 36.19 -24.74 -14.81
C VAL A 415 36.98 -23.85 -13.84
N LEU A 416 37.66 -24.45 -12.87
CA LEU A 416 38.63 -23.73 -12.03
C LEU A 416 39.80 -23.25 -12.91
N ILE A 417 39.92 -21.93 -13.07
CA ILE A 417 40.94 -21.28 -13.92
C ILE A 417 42.17 -20.81 -13.15
N ASP A 418 42.05 -20.50 -11.85
CA ASP A 418 43.19 -20.24 -10.96
C ASP A 418 42.84 -20.38 -9.48
N THR A 419 43.86 -20.51 -8.62
CA THR A 419 43.73 -20.54 -7.16
C THR A 419 44.86 -19.77 -6.49
N THR A 420 44.52 -18.71 -5.74
CA THR A 420 45.44 -17.98 -4.86
C THR A 420 45.39 -18.55 -3.44
N LEU A 421 46.54 -18.68 -2.77
CA LEU A 421 46.63 -19.05 -1.35
C LEU A 421 47.34 -17.94 -0.58
N LEU A 422 46.74 -17.50 0.52
CA LEU A 422 47.24 -16.46 1.41
C LEU A 422 47.46 -17.06 2.80
N GLU A 423 48.69 -17.05 3.30
CA GLU A 423 49.08 -17.63 4.60
C GLU A 423 49.52 -16.53 5.58
N GLY A 424 49.41 -16.79 6.89
CA GLY A 424 49.88 -15.87 7.94
C GLY A 424 48.86 -14.80 8.36
N LEU A 425 47.60 -14.96 7.92
CA LEU A 425 46.50 -14.04 8.19
C LEU A 425 46.00 -14.17 9.64
N GLU A 426 45.34 -13.13 10.14
CA GLU A 426 44.84 -13.11 11.51
C GLU A 426 43.42 -13.68 11.57
N ILE A 427 43.23 -14.64 12.47
CA ILE A 427 41.93 -15.25 12.77
C ILE A 427 41.03 -14.14 13.33
N GLY A 428 39.79 -14.06 12.85
CA GLY A 428 38.86 -12.97 13.10
C GLY A 428 38.98 -11.77 12.16
N ALA A 429 39.98 -11.73 11.26
CA ALA A 429 40.06 -10.66 10.27
C ALA A 429 38.93 -10.77 9.23
N HIS A 430 38.32 -9.62 8.91
CA HIS A 430 37.36 -9.46 7.81
C HIS A 430 38.09 -9.51 6.47
N VAL A 431 37.57 -10.27 5.51
CA VAL A 431 38.09 -10.32 4.14
C VAL A 431 36.96 -10.16 3.14
N ASN A 432 36.94 -9.01 2.47
CA ASN A 432 36.01 -8.72 1.38
C ASN A 432 36.45 -9.45 0.08
N PRO A 433 35.59 -10.29 -0.54
CA PRO A 433 35.95 -11.04 -1.75
C PRO A 433 36.31 -10.17 -2.97
N LEU A 434 35.76 -8.94 -3.05
CA LEU A 434 35.97 -8.05 -4.20
C LEU A 434 37.44 -7.59 -4.33
N ASN A 435 38.20 -7.58 -3.23
CA ASN A 435 39.63 -7.23 -3.22
C ASN A 435 40.53 -8.19 -4.01
N PHE A 436 40.00 -9.36 -4.43
CA PHE A 436 40.74 -10.38 -5.17
C PHE A 436 40.24 -10.56 -6.61
N VAL A 437 39.28 -9.75 -7.06
CA VAL A 437 38.74 -9.84 -8.43
C VAL A 437 39.84 -9.53 -9.45
N LYS A 438 39.91 -10.35 -10.50
CA LYS A 438 40.87 -10.16 -11.59
C LYS A 438 40.34 -9.21 -12.65
N GLU A 439 41.14 -8.21 -13.00
CA GLU A 439 40.95 -7.44 -14.23
C GLU A 439 41.44 -8.28 -15.43
N ASP A 440 40.51 -8.74 -16.27
CA ASP A 440 40.80 -9.41 -17.54
C ASP A 440 39.87 -8.89 -18.64
N ASP A 441 40.42 -8.53 -19.80
CA ASP A 441 39.67 -8.02 -20.95
C ASP A 441 38.77 -9.08 -21.60
N THR A 442 38.98 -10.36 -21.29
CA THR A 442 38.30 -11.52 -21.90
C THR A 442 37.28 -12.21 -21.00
N MET A 443 37.19 -11.84 -19.72
CA MET A 443 36.26 -12.44 -18.74
C MET A 443 35.57 -11.38 -17.87
N GLU A 444 34.39 -11.68 -17.35
CA GLU A 444 33.59 -10.80 -16.48
C GLU A 444 33.07 -11.55 -15.27
N LEU A 445 32.94 -10.88 -14.12
CA LEU A 445 32.52 -11.49 -12.84
C LEU A 445 30.99 -11.61 -12.76
N LEU A 446 30.48 -12.71 -12.18
CA LEU A 446 29.09 -12.78 -11.74
C LEU A 446 28.94 -12.12 -10.37
N TYR A 447 27.95 -11.24 -10.23
CA TYR A 447 27.83 -10.28 -9.12
C TYR A 447 26.81 -10.63 -8.02
N ASP A 448 26.30 -11.87 -7.98
CA ASP A 448 25.33 -12.27 -6.96
C ASP A 448 25.99 -12.48 -5.59
N SER A 449 25.50 -11.73 -4.57
CA SER A 449 25.67 -11.94 -3.13
C SER A 449 27.04 -12.44 -2.60
N LEU A 450 28.12 -11.69 -2.87
CA LEU A 450 29.42 -11.89 -2.20
C LEU A 450 29.50 -11.18 -0.84
N GLU A 451 29.11 -11.86 0.23
CA GLU A 451 29.29 -11.40 1.63
C GLU A 451 30.77 -11.36 2.07
N GLU A 452 31.10 -10.53 3.08
CA GLU A 452 32.44 -10.54 3.68
C GLU A 452 32.65 -11.77 4.56
N ILE A 453 33.80 -12.45 4.42
CA ILE A 453 34.12 -13.61 5.24
C ILE A 453 34.95 -13.23 6.48
N PHE A 454 34.70 -13.94 7.57
CA PHE A 454 35.50 -13.89 8.79
C PHE A 454 36.49 -15.07 8.78
N LEU A 455 37.79 -14.80 8.91
CA LEU A 455 38.79 -15.88 8.91
C LEU A 455 38.73 -16.71 10.20
N SER A 456 38.61 -18.02 10.05
CA SER A 456 38.57 -19.02 11.11
C SER A 456 39.87 -19.83 11.23
N GLU A 457 39.94 -20.73 12.22
CA GLU A 457 41.00 -21.74 12.36
C GLU A 457 40.85 -22.92 11.36
N GLU A 458 39.74 -23.00 10.60
CA GLU A 458 39.49 -24.04 9.60
C GLU A 458 39.90 -23.59 8.18
N GLU A 459 39.65 -24.42 7.15
CA GLU A 459 40.01 -24.11 5.76
C GLU A 459 39.11 -22.98 5.18
N ASN A 460 39.57 -21.74 5.29
CA ASN A 460 38.86 -20.58 4.73
C ASN A 460 38.94 -20.58 3.19
N LEU A 461 37.80 -20.43 2.51
CA LEU A 461 37.68 -20.52 1.06
C LEU A 461 36.74 -19.45 0.47
N ILE A 462 37.18 -18.77 -0.58
CA ILE A 462 36.36 -17.94 -1.47
C ILE A 462 36.34 -18.58 -2.87
N ASN A 463 35.18 -18.58 -3.52
CA ASN A 463 35.05 -18.89 -4.95
C ASN A 463 34.51 -17.66 -5.69
N LEU A 464 35.28 -17.13 -6.64
CA LEU A 464 34.86 -16.04 -7.53
C LEU A 464 34.49 -16.61 -8.90
N TYR A 465 33.28 -16.35 -9.37
CA TYR A 465 32.73 -16.90 -10.62
C TYR A 465 32.77 -15.89 -11.76
N TYR A 466 33.16 -16.34 -12.94
CA TYR A 466 33.35 -15.52 -14.14
C TYR A 466 32.65 -16.14 -15.36
N TYR A 467 32.36 -15.36 -16.39
CA TYR A 467 31.99 -15.84 -17.74
C TYR A 467 32.91 -15.24 -18.82
N GLU A 468 33.02 -15.89 -19.98
CA GLU A 468 33.80 -15.37 -21.12
C GLU A 468 33.07 -14.18 -21.78
N LYS A 469 33.73 -13.02 -21.88
CA LYS A 469 33.19 -11.85 -22.59
C LYS A 469 33.06 -12.19 -24.09
N PRO A 470 31.89 -11.99 -24.71
CA PRO A 470 31.70 -12.32 -26.12
C PRO A 470 32.59 -11.45 -27.00
N VAL A 471 33.50 -12.08 -27.76
CA VAL A 471 34.39 -11.39 -28.70
C VAL A 471 33.54 -10.70 -29.77
N ALA A 472 33.57 -9.37 -29.80
CA ALA A 472 32.81 -8.56 -30.73
C ALA A 472 33.08 -8.97 -32.19
N GLN A 473 32.06 -9.48 -32.87
CA GLN A 473 32.09 -9.89 -34.28
C GLN A 473 31.09 -9.04 -35.08
N ASP A 474 31.43 -8.72 -36.32
CA ASP A 474 30.81 -7.63 -37.08
C ASP A 474 29.27 -7.72 -37.22
N PHE A 475 28.62 -6.59 -36.91
CA PHE A 475 27.28 -6.14 -37.35
C PHE A 475 26.35 -7.19 -38.02
N TYR A 476 25.37 -7.69 -37.26
CA TYR A 476 24.14 -8.22 -37.85
C TYR A 476 22.94 -8.02 -36.90
N TYR A 477 21.83 -7.46 -37.41
CA TYR A 477 20.59 -7.29 -36.65
C TYR A 477 19.85 -8.62 -36.48
N PRO A 478 19.52 -9.05 -35.25
CA PRO A 478 18.46 -10.03 -35.02
C PRO A 478 17.09 -9.35 -34.92
N ILE A 479 16.06 -10.02 -35.43
CA ILE A 479 14.65 -9.63 -35.22
C ILE A 479 14.25 -10.02 -33.78
N MET A 480 13.35 -9.25 -33.17
CA MET A 480 12.85 -9.46 -31.80
C MET A 480 12.57 -10.95 -31.49
N PRO A 481 13.21 -11.55 -30.46
CA PRO A 481 12.80 -12.84 -29.95
C PRO A 481 11.49 -12.67 -29.16
N MET A 482 10.39 -13.21 -29.71
CA MET A 482 9.12 -13.35 -28.99
C MET A 482 9.36 -14.08 -27.66
N MET A 483 9.01 -13.43 -26.55
CA MET A 483 9.35 -13.88 -25.20
C MET A 483 8.69 -15.23 -24.89
N MET A 484 9.46 -16.32 -24.92
CA MET A 484 8.99 -17.61 -24.41
C MET A 484 8.92 -17.54 -22.89
N ARG A 485 7.71 -17.47 -22.36
CA ARG A 485 7.45 -17.58 -20.93
C ARG A 485 7.95 -18.92 -20.41
N PHE A 486 8.80 -18.89 -19.39
CA PHE A 486 9.06 -20.08 -18.58
C PHE A 486 7.77 -20.40 -17.82
N SER A 487 7.31 -21.65 -17.88
CA SER A 487 6.14 -22.09 -17.14
C SER A 487 6.48 -22.25 -15.66
N THR A 488 6.39 -21.14 -14.92
CA THR A 488 6.43 -21.10 -13.45
C THR A 488 5.22 -21.83 -12.85
N LEU A 489 5.27 -22.07 -11.54
CA LEU A 489 4.13 -22.62 -10.79
C LEU A 489 3.09 -21.51 -10.62
N SER A 490 1.85 -21.74 -11.08
CA SER A 490 0.73 -20.82 -10.86
C SER A 490 0.57 -20.51 -9.37
N TYR A 491 0.75 -19.23 -9.02
CA TYR A 491 0.84 -18.77 -7.63
C TYR A 491 -0.37 -17.91 -7.21
N GLY A 492 -1.16 -17.42 -8.16
CA GLY A 492 -2.28 -16.49 -7.93
C GLY A 492 -3.67 -17.11 -7.80
N THR A 493 -3.83 -18.44 -7.86
CA THR A 493 -5.16 -19.08 -7.96
C THR A 493 -5.86 -19.38 -6.62
N GLU A 494 -5.25 -19.09 -5.47
CA GLU A 494 -5.86 -19.31 -4.15
C GLU A 494 -5.95 -17.99 -3.35
N TRP A 495 -7.17 -17.57 -2.98
CA TRP A 495 -7.44 -16.37 -2.17
C TRP A 495 -6.65 -16.42 -0.84
N PRO A 496 -6.09 -15.30 -0.33
CA PRO A 496 -6.23 -13.92 -0.80
C PRO A 496 -5.08 -13.47 -1.73
N ASN A 497 -4.40 -14.39 -2.42
CA ASN A 497 -3.26 -14.04 -3.27
C ASN A 497 -3.67 -13.11 -4.44
N PRO A 498 -2.77 -12.21 -4.89
CA PRO A 498 -2.88 -11.51 -6.16
C PRO A 498 -3.31 -12.40 -7.33
N GLY A 499 -4.33 -11.96 -8.08
CA GLY A 499 -4.92 -12.69 -9.19
C GLY A 499 -5.98 -13.73 -8.82
N ALA A 500 -6.29 -13.90 -7.53
CA ALA A 500 -7.33 -14.84 -7.12
C ALA A 500 -8.72 -14.32 -7.54
N ILE A 501 -9.43 -15.12 -8.33
CA ILE A 501 -10.82 -14.87 -8.72
C ILE A 501 -11.75 -15.72 -7.87
N LYS A 502 -12.88 -15.12 -7.48
CA LYS A 502 -13.95 -15.75 -6.72
C LYS A 502 -15.26 -15.59 -7.48
N LEU A 503 -15.85 -16.72 -7.86
CA LEU A 503 -17.16 -16.80 -8.52
C LEU A 503 -18.24 -17.22 -7.51
N THR A 504 -19.39 -16.55 -7.53
CA THR A 504 -20.62 -16.99 -6.85
C THR A 504 -21.82 -16.82 -7.76
N LYS A 505 -22.82 -17.69 -7.59
CA LYS A 505 -24.09 -17.65 -8.32
C LYS A 505 -25.22 -18.18 -7.46
N GLU A 506 -26.25 -17.38 -7.27
CA GLU A 506 -27.37 -17.67 -6.37
C GLU A 506 -28.71 -17.44 -7.07
N ALA A 507 -29.79 -18.00 -6.53
CA ALA A 507 -31.14 -17.91 -7.10
C ALA A 507 -32.19 -17.71 -6.01
N GLU A 508 -32.78 -16.51 -5.94
CA GLU A 508 -33.81 -16.13 -4.98
C GLU A 508 -35.19 -16.05 -5.66
N PRO A 509 -36.29 -16.37 -4.95
CA PRO A 509 -37.64 -16.40 -5.54
C PRO A 509 -38.19 -14.98 -5.73
N VAL A 510 -38.70 -14.68 -6.93
CA VAL A 510 -39.30 -13.38 -7.23
C VAL A 510 -40.60 -13.23 -6.44
N GLN A 511 -40.70 -12.18 -5.61
CA GLN A 511 -41.89 -11.92 -4.79
C GLN A 511 -43.14 -11.74 -5.66
N ASP A 512 -44.28 -12.26 -5.17
CA ASP A 512 -45.58 -12.29 -5.86
C ASP A 512 -45.61 -12.93 -7.27
N SER A 513 -44.55 -13.66 -7.66
CA SER A 513 -44.47 -14.39 -8.93
C SER A 513 -44.50 -15.91 -8.70
N GLU A 514 -45.39 -16.63 -9.39
CA GLU A 514 -45.43 -18.10 -9.29
C GLU A 514 -44.28 -18.73 -10.11
N ASN A 515 -43.39 -19.44 -9.41
CA ASN A 515 -42.32 -20.28 -9.98
C ASN A 515 -41.30 -19.51 -10.85
N SER A 516 -40.95 -18.29 -10.43
CA SER A 516 -39.88 -17.49 -11.05
C SER A 516 -38.80 -17.17 -10.03
N TRP A 517 -37.54 -17.15 -10.48
CA TRP A 517 -36.37 -16.86 -9.65
C TRP A 517 -35.52 -15.78 -10.29
N GLU A 518 -35.08 -14.84 -9.47
CA GLU A 518 -34.01 -13.90 -9.78
C GLU A 518 -32.69 -14.61 -9.54
N VAL A 519 -31.84 -14.67 -10.56
CA VAL A 519 -30.54 -15.33 -10.55
C VAL A 519 -29.48 -14.24 -10.63
N THR A 520 -28.58 -14.23 -9.64
CA THR A 520 -27.49 -13.26 -9.54
C THR A 520 -26.16 -13.98 -9.63
N LEU A 521 -25.27 -13.48 -10.49
CA LEU A 521 -23.87 -13.87 -10.61
C LEU A 521 -23.02 -12.74 -10.04
N THR A 522 -22.00 -13.10 -9.26
CA THR A 522 -21.00 -12.15 -8.75
C THR A 522 -19.59 -12.67 -9.00
N ILE A 523 -18.72 -11.77 -9.42
CA ILE A 523 -17.29 -12.01 -9.63
C ILE A 523 -16.52 -11.04 -8.75
N GLU A 524 -15.82 -11.57 -7.76
CA GLU A 524 -14.88 -10.86 -6.90
C GLU A 524 -13.44 -11.22 -7.32
N GLY A 525 -12.48 -10.32 -7.10
CA GLY A 525 -11.08 -10.56 -7.43
C GLY A 525 -10.11 -9.90 -6.45
N LYS A 526 -8.90 -10.46 -6.34
CA LYS A 526 -7.74 -9.84 -5.70
C LYS A 526 -6.81 -9.29 -6.77
N ASN A 527 -6.51 -7.99 -6.71
CA ASN A 527 -5.62 -7.36 -7.68
C ASN A 527 -4.16 -7.76 -7.42
N ILE A 528 -3.27 -7.51 -8.39
CA ILE A 528 -1.85 -7.40 -8.07
C ILE A 528 -1.61 -6.01 -7.48
N GLN A 529 -1.26 -5.97 -6.19
CA GLN A 529 -0.51 -4.85 -5.63
C GLN A 529 0.86 -4.83 -6.31
N SER A 530 1.00 -3.98 -7.32
CA SER A 530 2.28 -3.66 -7.93
C SER A 530 2.98 -2.58 -7.09
N SER A 531 4.21 -2.85 -6.67
CA SER A 531 5.00 -1.91 -5.89
C SER A 531 5.44 -0.72 -6.74
N SER A 532 5.05 0.49 -6.33
CA SER A 532 5.28 1.73 -7.08
C SER A 532 6.25 2.64 -6.34
N LYS A 533 7.36 2.99 -6.99
CA LYS A 533 8.34 3.96 -6.48
C LYS A 533 8.31 5.20 -7.36
N VAL A 534 7.82 6.29 -6.80
CA VAL A 534 7.59 7.56 -7.53
C VAL A 534 8.60 8.59 -7.06
N VAL A 535 9.30 9.26 -7.99
CA VAL A 535 10.13 10.42 -7.67
C VAL A 535 9.49 11.68 -8.25
N LEU A 536 9.09 12.60 -7.38
CA LEU A 536 8.69 13.95 -7.78
C LEU A 536 9.98 14.77 -8.01
N VAL A 537 10.18 15.22 -9.25
CA VAL A 537 11.36 15.95 -9.71
C VAL A 537 10.98 17.41 -9.94
N ILE A 538 11.12 18.21 -8.89
CA ILE A 538 10.60 19.57 -8.77
C ILE A 538 11.66 20.58 -9.21
N ASP A 539 11.33 21.36 -10.24
CA ASP A 539 12.09 22.55 -10.62
C ASP A 539 11.95 23.61 -9.52
N LYS A 540 13.09 24.09 -9.03
CA LYS A 540 13.18 25.20 -8.08
C LYS A 540 14.11 26.31 -8.58
N SER A 541 14.30 26.41 -9.89
CA SER A 541 15.03 27.52 -10.52
C SER A 541 14.35 28.87 -10.26
N GLY A 542 15.07 29.98 -10.44
CA GLY A 542 14.57 31.32 -10.16
C GLY A 542 13.36 31.76 -11.01
N SER A 543 13.12 31.14 -12.17
CA SER A 543 11.96 31.41 -13.03
C SER A 543 10.64 30.86 -12.46
N MET A 544 10.72 29.90 -11.53
CA MET A 544 9.58 29.42 -10.75
C MET A 544 9.14 30.42 -9.65
N GLY A 545 9.94 31.47 -9.40
CA GLY A 545 9.75 32.44 -8.33
C GLY A 545 8.89 33.67 -8.72
N PRO A 546 8.38 34.41 -7.72
CA PRO A 546 7.51 35.56 -7.94
C PRO A 546 8.27 36.71 -8.65
N GLY A 547 7.84 37.04 -9.86
CA GLY A 547 8.47 38.04 -10.73
C GLY A 547 8.73 37.55 -12.16
N TYR A 548 8.64 36.23 -12.37
CA TYR A 548 8.57 35.58 -13.68
C TYR A 548 7.18 34.92 -13.84
N GLY A 549 6.59 34.99 -15.05
CA GLY A 549 5.23 34.49 -15.29
C GLY A 549 4.13 35.27 -14.54
N SER A 550 3.01 34.61 -14.23
CA SER A 550 1.88 35.21 -13.49
C SER A 550 2.17 35.52 -12.02
N GLY A 551 3.13 34.81 -11.42
CA GLY A 551 3.55 34.92 -10.02
C GLY A 551 3.44 33.63 -9.21
N ASP A 552 2.61 32.66 -9.66
CA ASP A 552 2.18 31.52 -8.84
C ASP A 552 2.81 30.16 -9.23
N ARG A 553 3.84 30.12 -10.10
CA ARG A 553 4.46 28.88 -10.61
C ARG A 553 4.86 27.89 -9.50
N MET A 554 5.70 28.31 -8.55
CA MET A 554 6.10 27.47 -7.40
C MET A 554 4.92 27.15 -6.47
N VAL A 555 3.87 27.98 -6.40
CA VAL A 555 2.66 27.70 -5.61
C VAL A 555 1.89 26.54 -6.24
N ASN A 556 1.59 26.63 -7.54
CA ASN A 556 0.90 25.57 -8.29
C ASN A 556 1.72 24.28 -8.34
N THR A 557 3.05 24.38 -8.39
CA THR A 557 3.98 23.24 -8.29
C THR A 557 3.84 22.50 -6.96
N LYS A 558 3.81 23.23 -5.83
CA LYS A 558 3.60 22.64 -4.50
C LYS A 558 2.20 22.07 -4.32
N LEU A 559 1.18 22.70 -4.89
CA LEU A 559 -0.19 22.17 -4.88
C LEU A 559 -0.25 20.83 -5.63
N ALA A 560 0.25 20.77 -6.86
CA ALA A 560 0.31 19.52 -7.64
C ALA A 560 1.14 18.43 -6.93
N ALA A 561 2.33 18.78 -6.44
CA ALA A 561 3.19 17.83 -5.72
C ALA A 561 2.55 17.28 -4.44
N LYS A 562 1.81 18.11 -3.68
CA LYS A 562 1.06 17.63 -2.50
C LYS A 562 -0.18 16.83 -2.88
N GLU A 563 -0.85 17.10 -4.00
CA GLU A 563 -1.93 16.24 -4.51
C GLU A 563 -1.40 14.86 -4.95
N PHE A 564 -0.21 14.77 -5.57
CA PHE A 564 0.45 13.48 -5.79
C PHE A 564 0.70 12.73 -4.47
N VAL A 565 1.18 13.42 -3.44
CA VAL A 565 1.35 12.82 -2.11
C VAL A 565 0.00 12.41 -1.50
N ASP A 566 -1.04 13.22 -1.65
CA ASP A 566 -2.35 12.96 -1.08
C ASP A 566 -3.11 11.83 -1.78
N ARG A 567 -2.94 11.66 -3.10
CA ARG A 567 -3.58 10.60 -3.90
C ARG A 567 -2.83 9.28 -3.96
N LEU A 568 -1.49 9.29 -3.91
CA LEU A 568 -0.68 8.09 -4.15
C LEU A 568 -0.15 7.44 -2.87
N LEU A 569 0.16 8.21 -1.81
CA LEU A 569 0.45 7.59 -0.51
C LEU A 569 -0.87 7.21 0.17
N LEU A 570 -1.22 5.93 0.09
CA LEU A 570 -2.38 5.32 0.73
C LEU A 570 -1.92 4.30 1.78
N ASP A 571 -2.82 3.96 2.70
CA ASP A 571 -2.60 3.01 3.81
C ASP A 571 -2.50 1.53 3.33
N ASP A 572 -2.42 1.30 2.02
CA ASP A 572 -2.24 -0.02 1.41
C ASP A 572 -0.77 -0.45 1.27
N GLY A 573 0.17 0.48 1.51
CA GLY A 573 1.62 0.27 1.40
C GLY A 573 2.14 0.09 -0.02
N ALA A 574 1.31 0.23 -1.05
CA ALA A 574 1.67 -0.11 -2.43
C ALA A 574 2.61 0.93 -3.09
N THR A 575 2.58 2.18 -2.64
CA THR A 575 3.38 3.27 -3.21
C THR A 575 4.26 3.98 -2.17
N GLU A 576 5.49 4.31 -2.55
CA GLU A 576 6.34 5.27 -1.84
C GLU A 576 6.76 6.43 -2.75
N ILE A 577 6.89 7.63 -2.17
CA ILE A 577 7.30 8.84 -2.89
C ILE A 577 8.63 9.36 -2.36
N ALA A 578 9.56 9.65 -3.26
CA ALA A 578 10.75 10.48 -3.00
C ALA A 578 10.59 11.86 -3.66
N VAL A 579 11.31 12.87 -3.14
CA VAL A 579 11.32 14.23 -3.71
C VAL A 579 12.75 14.66 -4.02
N VAL A 580 13.01 14.90 -5.29
CA VAL A 580 14.24 15.54 -5.80
C VAL A 580 13.87 16.94 -6.25
N THR A 581 14.62 17.95 -5.80
CA THR A 581 14.56 19.29 -6.38
C THR A 581 15.78 19.56 -7.24
N PHE A 582 15.72 20.51 -8.18
CA PHE A 582 16.90 20.97 -8.89
C PHE A 582 16.91 22.48 -9.15
N ASP A 583 18.09 23.06 -9.03
CA ASP A 583 18.45 24.40 -9.53
C ASP A 583 19.53 24.24 -10.62
N GLN A 584 20.69 24.89 -10.47
CA GLN A 584 21.93 24.48 -11.12
C GLN A 584 22.35 23.05 -10.72
N ASN A 585 22.02 22.60 -9.50
CA ASN A 585 22.38 21.30 -8.94
C ASN A 585 21.13 20.56 -8.43
N PRO A 586 21.13 19.22 -8.37
CA PRO A 586 20.04 18.45 -7.81
C PRO A 586 20.21 18.30 -6.28
N GLN A 587 19.10 18.19 -5.56
CA GLN A 587 19.06 17.97 -4.12
C GLN A 587 17.91 17.02 -3.77
N VAL A 588 18.21 15.90 -3.12
CA VAL A 588 17.19 15.03 -2.52
C VAL A 588 16.63 15.77 -1.30
N VAL A 589 15.33 16.07 -1.31
CA VAL A 589 14.61 16.73 -0.22
C VAL A 589 13.97 15.70 0.70
N ALA A 590 13.47 14.61 0.13
CA ALA A 590 13.03 13.42 0.84
C ALA A 590 13.43 12.17 0.06
N ASN A 591 13.82 11.10 0.77
CA ASN A 591 13.96 9.77 0.18
C ASN A 591 12.57 9.13 0.00
N PHE A 592 12.50 7.89 -0.49
CA PHE A 592 11.23 7.16 -0.55
C PHE A 592 10.57 7.11 0.83
N THR A 593 9.31 7.55 0.85
CA THR A 593 8.51 7.84 2.04
C THR A 593 7.15 7.16 1.88
N SER A 594 6.69 6.48 2.95
CA SER A 594 5.43 5.74 3.00
C SER A 594 4.28 6.59 3.56
N PHE A 595 3.09 6.01 3.70
CA PHE A 595 1.89 6.66 4.25
C PHE A 595 2.08 7.25 5.67
N GLU A 596 2.87 6.60 6.53
CA GLU A 596 3.09 7.04 7.92
C GLU A 596 3.74 8.43 8.02
N ASP A 597 4.65 8.75 7.10
CA ASP A 597 5.41 10.01 7.04
C ASP A 597 4.82 11.04 6.04
N LYS A 598 3.58 10.83 5.60
CA LYS A 598 2.90 11.63 4.55
C LYS A 598 2.88 13.13 4.83
N ASP A 599 2.62 13.55 6.07
CA ASP A 599 2.62 14.97 6.44
C ASP A 599 4.05 15.54 6.59
N THR A 600 5.04 14.72 7.00
CA THR A 600 6.47 15.08 6.98
C THR A 600 6.90 15.43 5.55
N LEU A 601 6.48 14.62 4.57
CA LEU A 601 6.76 14.83 3.15
C LEU A 601 6.10 16.11 2.60
N LYS A 602 4.84 16.36 2.96
CA LYS A 602 4.11 17.59 2.57
C LYS A 602 4.74 18.85 3.15
N ALA A 603 5.19 18.80 4.40
CA ALA A 603 5.93 19.90 5.03
C ALA A 603 7.30 20.16 4.34
N ALA A 604 7.99 19.10 3.91
CA ALA A 604 9.23 19.23 3.14
C ALA A 604 9.00 19.88 1.77
N ILE A 605 7.91 19.52 1.07
CA ILE A 605 7.49 20.17 -0.19
C ILE A 605 7.16 21.66 0.04
N ASP A 606 6.43 21.99 1.10
CA ASP A 606 6.14 23.39 1.45
C ASP A 606 7.40 24.20 1.80
N GLY A 607 8.49 23.55 2.21
CA GLY A 607 9.80 24.17 2.43
C GLY A 607 10.56 24.60 1.17
N ILE A 608 10.20 24.12 -0.03
CA ILE A 608 10.94 24.39 -1.28
C ILE A 608 10.90 25.88 -1.64
N GLN A 609 12.02 26.45 -2.09
CA GLN A 609 12.13 27.86 -2.50
C GLN A 609 12.84 27.98 -3.85
N ALA A 610 12.39 28.93 -4.67
CA ALA A 610 12.90 29.18 -6.02
C ALA A 610 14.17 30.05 -5.99
N ASP A 611 15.29 29.54 -6.53
CA ASP A 611 16.57 30.26 -6.68
C ASP A 611 17.44 29.61 -7.79
N GLY A 612 18.42 30.35 -8.30
CA GLY A 612 19.42 29.84 -9.26
C GLY A 612 18.90 29.65 -10.70
N GLY A 613 19.66 28.89 -11.48
CA GLY A 613 19.31 28.50 -12.86
C GLY A 613 18.68 27.10 -12.92
N THR A 614 18.60 26.52 -14.12
CA THR A 614 17.71 25.39 -14.42
C THR A 614 18.47 24.23 -15.05
N ASN A 615 18.69 23.14 -14.31
CA ASN A 615 19.46 21.95 -14.74
C ASN A 615 18.61 20.68 -14.66
N ILE A 616 17.58 20.58 -15.51
CA ILE A 616 16.65 19.45 -15.54
C ILE A 616 17.40 18.12 -15.74
N GLN A 617 18.46 18.10 -16.55
CA GLN A 617 19.34 16.92 -16.72
C GLN A 617 19.84 16.36 -15.37
N ALA A 618 20.22 17.23 -14.44
CA ALA A 618 20.70 16.81 -13.13
C ALA A 618 19.57 16.33 -12.21
N GLY A 619 18.37 16.92 -12.30
CA GLY A 619 17.17 16.43 -11.62
C GLY A 619 16.80 15.00 -12.06
N ILE A 620 16.68 14.77 -13.37
CA ILE A 620 16.41 13.46 -13.98
C ILE A 620 17.45 12.44 -13.52
N ARG A 621 18.75 12.77 -13.64
CA ARG A 621 19.84 11.87 -13.24
C ARG A 621 19.79 11.51 -11.75
N GLN A 622 19.49 12.47 -10.88
CA GLN A 622 19.41 12.21 -9.43
C GLN A 622 18.17 11.40 -9.05
N ALA A 623 17.05 11.60 -9.74
CA ALA A 623 15.86 10.76 -9.59
C ALA A 623 16.10 9.33 -10.08
N GLN A 624 16.78 9.16 -11.22
CA GLN A 624 17.17 7.84 -11.72
C GLN A 624 18.09 7.11 -10.75
N ILE A 625 19.02 7.80 -10.08
CA ILE A 625 19.89 7.18 -9.05
C ILE A 625 19.08 6.64 -7.87
N LEU A 626 17.96 7.26 -7.49
CA LEU A 626 17.06 6.73 -6.46
C LEU A 626 16.31 5.50 -6.99
N LEU A 627 15.76 5.57 -8.21
CA LEU A 627 15.02 4.47 -8.86
C LEU A 627 15.90 3.25 -9.23
N ASP A 628 17.19 3.48 -9.50
CA ASP A 628 18.19 2.43 -9.72
C ASP A 628 18.53 1.67 -8.42
N ALA A 629 18.36 2.32 -7.25
CA ALA A 629 18.80 1.81 -5.95
C ALA A 629 17.70 1.07 -5.16
N VAL A 630 16.47 0.99 -5.69
CA VAL A 630 15.33 0.28 -5.10
C VAL A 630 14.82 -0.80 -6.05
N ASP A 631 14.19 -1.84 -5.52
CA ASP A 631 13.40 -2.78 -6.32
C ASP A 631 11.92 -2.38 -6.31
N ALA A 632 11.25 -2.53 -7.46
CA ALA A 632 9.86 -2.09 -7.67
C ALA A 632 9.31 -2.56 -9.02
N ASP A 633 8.03 -2.90 -9.07
CA ASP A 633 7.30 -3.23 -10.29
C ASP A 633 7.14 -2.01 -11.20
N ASN A 634 6.78 -0.85 -10.63
CA ASN A 634 6.66 0.43 -11.34
C ASN A 634 7.67 1.45 -10.83
N LYS A 635 8.49 2.00 -11.73
CA LYS A 635 9.50 3.03 -11.45
C LYS A 635 9.12 4.31 -12.19
N VAL A 636 8.64 5.30 -11.45
CA VAL A 636 7.97 6.48 -12.00
C VAL A 636 8.72 7.76 -11.63
N MET A 637 8.82 8.67 -12.59
CA MET A 637 9.41 10.00 -12.45
C MET A 637 8.37 11.04 -12.92
N VAL A 638 7.96 11.93 -12.02
CA VAL A 638 7.05 13.03 -12.34
C VAL A 638 7.83 14.33 -12.29
N ILE A 639 8.04 14.96 -13.44
CA ILE A 639 8.85 16.18 -13.57
C ILE A 639 7.92 17.39 -13.57
N LEU A 640 8.11 18.34 -12.64
CA LEU A 640 7.27 19.54 -12.50
C LEU A 640 8.13 20.80 -12.65
N GLY A 641 7.89 21.63 -13.66
CA GLY A 641 8.67 22.86 -13.88
C GLY A 641 8.21 23.70 -15.07
N ASP A 642 8.82 24.88 -15.27
CA ASP A 642 8.61 25.73 -16.46
C ASP A 642 9.55 25.39 -17.63
N GLY A 643 10.56 24.56 -17.39
CA GLY A 643 11.05 23.60 -18.38
C GLY A 643 12.20 24.06 -19.27
N GLU A 644 12.59 25.34 -19.32
CA GLU A 644 13.73 25.80 -20.11
C GLU A 644 15.06 25.52 -19.39
N PRO A 645 15.91 24.56 -19.83
CA PRO A 645 17.17 24.29 -19.15
C PRO A 645 18.19 25.38 -19.52
N THR A 646 18.78 26.01 -18.50
CA THR A 646 19.83 27.04 -18.63
C THR A 646 21.21 26.54 -18.17
N TYR A 647 21.24 25.28 -17.69
CA TYR A 647 22.42 24.48 -17.37
C TYR A 647 22.26 23.02 -17.85
N SER A 648 23.40 22.36 -18.07
CA SER A 648 23.53 20.94 -18.45
C SER A 648 24.89 20.39 -18.00
N TYR A 649 25.11 19.08 -18.06
CA TYR A 649 26.44 18.51 -17.85
C TYR A 649 27.32 18.63 -19.10
N ARG A 650 28.65 18.63 -18.92
CA ARG A 650 29.59 18.79 -20.02
C ARG A 650 29.64 17.53 -20.89
N VAL A 651 29.12 17.64 -22.11
CA VAL A 651 29.33 16.64 -23.18
C VAL A 651 30.82 16.45 -23.48
N THR A 652 31.23 15.17 -23.60
CA THR A 652 32.61 14.74 -23.88
C THR A 652 32.74 13.85 -25.12
N GLY A 653 31.64 13.43 -25.74
CA GLY A 653 31.63 12.66 -26.98
C GLY A 653 30.34 12.87 -27.76
N VAL A 654 30.45 12.90 -29.09
CA VAL A 654 29.35 13.11 -30.04
C VAL A 654 29.59 12.26 -31.29
N SER A 655 28.56 11.60 -31.81
CA SER A 655 28.55 10.79 -33.04
C SER A 655 27.62 11.39 -34.12
N GLY A 656 27.61 10.77 -35.30
CA GLY A 656 26.61 10.96 -36.35
C GLY A 656 26.58 12.30 -37.11
N ILE A 657 27.23 13.36 -36.61
CA ILE A 657 27.50 14.59 -37.39
C ILE A 657 28.36 14.23 -38.61
N THR A 658 27.95 14.66 -39.81
CA THR A 658 28.68 14.42 -41.05
C THR A 658 29.10 15.72 -41.74
N LEU A 659 30.02 15.62 -42.70
CA LEU A 659 30.60 16.77 -43.43
C LEU A 659 30.46 16.58 -44.94
N THR A 660 29.58 17.35 -45.57
CA THR A 660 29.50 17.45 -47.03
C THR A 660 30.62 18.36 -47.53
N CYS A 661 31.66 17.77 -48.11
CA CYS A 661 32.77 18.50 -48.69
C CYS A 661 32.47 18.98 -50.11
N SER A 662 32.79 20.25 -50.38
CA SER A 662 32.73 20.87 -51.70
C SER A 662 34.08 21.47 -52.07
N PHE A 663 34.33 21.57 -53.38
CA PHE A 663 35.51 22.20 -53.97
C PHE A 663 35.21 23.60 -54.52
N TRP A 664 33.94 23.95 -54.70
CA TRP A 664 33.48 25.18 -55.36
C TRP A 664 32.48 26.01 -54.52
N SER A 665 32.01 25.46 -53.40
CA SER A 665 31.17 26.12 -52.39
C SER A 665 31.74 25.88 -51.00
N GLY A 666 31.14 26.47 -49.97
CA GLY A 666 31.48 26.15 -48.58
C GLY A 666 31.28 24.67 -48.24
N HIS A 667 31.99 24.21 -47.21
CA HIS A 667 31.74 22.91 -46.59
C HIS A 667 30.52 23.01 -45.67
N THR A 668 29.63 22.02 -45.71
CA THR A 668 28.39 22.02 -44.91
C THR A 668 28.42 20.85 -43.93
N PHE A 669 28.26 21.15 -42.64
CA PHE A 669 28.00 20.14 -41.61
C PHE A 669 26.52 19.77 -41.63
N ASN A 670 26.24 18.48 -41.47
CA ASN A 670 24.89 17.93 -41.29
C ASN A 670 24.80 17.35 -39.87
N TYR A 671 23.71 17.63 -39.17
CA TYR A 671 23.50 17.28 -37.75
C TYR A 671 22.26 16.39 -37.56
N ASP A 672 21.69 15.87 -38.63
CA ASP A 672 20.36 15.25 -38.64
C ASP A 672 20.35 13.92 -37.86
N ASN A 673 21.54 13.32 -37.66
CA ASN A 673 21.78 12.14 -36.85
C ASN A 673 22.79 12.46 -35.72
N ALA A 674 22.86 13.70 -35.25
CA ALA A 674 23.82 14.09 -34.20
C ALA A 674 23.40 13.53 -32.84
N GLU A 675 24.25 12.70 -32.25
CA GLU A 675 23.98 11.97 -31.01
C GLU A 675 25.06 12.29 -29.97
N ILE A 676 24.70 12.36 -28.69
CA ILE A 676 25.67 12.43 -27.59
C ILE A 676 26.12 11.00 -27.22
N THR A 677 27.41 10.81 -26.93
CA THR A 677 27.97 9.49 -26.57
C THR A 677 28.70 9.46 -25.23
N SER A 678 28.96 10.60 -24.59
CA SER A 678 29.45 10.64 -23.20
C SER A 678 29.34 12.02 -22.56
N PHE A 679 29.29 12.03 -21.23
CA PHE A 679 29.32 13.21 -20.37
C PHE A 679 30.47 13.16 -19.35
N ASN A 680 30.88 14.34 -18.87
CA ASN A 680 31.54 14.49 -17.59
C ASN A 680 30.56 15.11 -16.57
N TYR A 681 29.94 14.27 -15.76
CA TYR A 681 28.99 14.65 -14.70
C TYR A 681 29.60 15.51 -13.58
N ASN A 682 30.93 15.63 -13.51
CA ASN A 682 31.62 16.52 -12.56
C ASN A 682 31.81 17.95 -13.10
N GLN A 683 31.25 18.29 -14.27
CA GLN A 683 31.39 19.61 -14.88
C GLN A 683 30.08 20.10 -15.51
N ILE A 684 29.55 21.20 -14.98
CA ILE A 684 28.36 21.87 -15.54
C ILE A 684 28.76 22.79 -16.71
N ARG A 685 27.81 23.01 -17.62
CA ARG A 685 27.82 23.93 -18.76
C ARG A 685 26.50 24.67 -18.84
N GLY A 686 26.50 25.82 -19.51
CA GLY A 686 25.43 26.82 -19.43
C GLY A 686 25.90 28.06 -18.65
N ASN A 687 24.97 28.95 -18.36
CA ASN A 687 25.22 30.18 -17.60
C ASN A 687 24.09 30.58 -16.64
N GLY A 688 23.07 29.71 -16.49
CA GLY A 688 21.92 29.95 -15.62
C GLY A 688 20.97 31.04 -16.12
N ARG A 689 21.00 31.37 -17.42
CA ARG A 689 20.13 32.38 -18.04
C ARG A 689 19.67 32.06 -19.46
N ASP A 690 20.52 31.43 -20.27
CA ASP A 690 20.24 31.18 -21.68
C ASP A 690 20.05 29.68 -21.95
N TYR A 691 18.97 29.32 -22.64
CA TYR A 691 18.80 27.99 -23.25
C TYR A 691 19.97 27.59 -24.15
N SER A 692 20.47 28.56 -24.94
CA SER A 692 21.54 28.32 -25.91
C SER A 692 22.93 28.29 -25.24
N LEU A 693 23.69 27.23 -25.50
CA LEU A 693 25.07 27.11 -25.03
C LEU A 693 25.98 28.03 -25.85
N PRO A 694 26.85 28.86 -25.25
CA PRO A 694 27.87 29.59 -26.00
C PRO A 694 28.94 28.63 -26.54
N SER A 695 29.58 28.95 -27.67
CA SER A 695 30.42 28.01 -28.43
C SER A 695 31.65 27.48 -27.68
N ASN A 696 32.11 28.17 -26.62
CA ASN A 696 33.16 27.73 -25.71
C ASN A 696 32.70 26.68 -24.68
N HIS A 697 31.39 26.48 -24.50
CA HIS A 697 30.80 25.49 -23.60
C HIS A 697 30.50 24.15 -24.30
N ARG A 698 30.22 24.21 -25.60
CA ARG A 698 29.90 23.07 -26.49
C ARG A 698 31.10 22.12 -26.64
N TYR A 699 30.86 20.84 -26.93
CA TYR A 699 31.91 19.88 -27.30
C TYR A 699 32.40 20.14 -28.74
N SER A 700 33.67 19.87 -29.03
CA SER A 700 34.29 20.17 -30.32
C SER A 700 34.47 18.91 -31.17
N VAL A 701 33.84 18.89 -32.34
CA VAL A 701 33.76 17.73 -33.24
C VAL A 701 34.57 18.03 -34.49
N THR A 702 35.60 17.22 -34.77
CA THR A 702 36.51 17.43 -35.91
C THR A 702 36.40 16.28 -36.91
N ILE A 703 35.93 16.58 -38.12
CA ILE A 703 35.59 15.61 -39.16
C ILE A 703 36.59 15.73 -40.32
N PRO A 704 37.22 14.63 -40.78
CA PRO A 704 38.14 14.68 -41.92
C PRO A 704 37.39 14.93 -43.23
N CYS A 705 37.86 15.86 -44.06
CA CYS A 705 37.33 16.01 -45.42
C CYS A 705 37.92 14.96 -46.36
N SER A 706 37.05 14.27 -47.12
CA SER A 706 37.45 13.26 -48.11
C SER A 706 37.92 13.84 -49.45
N THR A 707 37.74 15.15 -49.68
CA THR A 707 38.15 15.84 -50.92
C THR A 707 39.63 16.16 -50.93
N TRP A 708 40.34 15.72 -51.98
CA TRP A 708 41.79 15.88 -52.11
C TRP A 708 42.23 17.35 -52.03
N GLY A 709 43.08 17.67 -51.05
CA GLY A 709 43.61 19.01 -50.81
C GLY A 709 42.93 19.77 -49.66
N HIS A 710 41.83 19.25 -49.10
CA HIS A 710 41.15 19.81 -47.94
C HIS A 710 41.56 19.06 -46.66
N GLY A 711 41.52 19.75 -45.51
CA GLY A 711 41.91 19.18 -44.22
C GLY A 711 40.73 18.61 -43.43
N SER A 712 40.92 18.39 -42.13
CA SER A 712 39.77 18.21 -41.23
C SER A 712 39.11 19.55 -40.94
N HIS A 713 37.79 19.56 -40.79
CA HIS A 713 37.01 20.73 -40.40
C HIS A 713 36.36 20.48 -39.03
N THR A 714 36.29 21.54 -38.22
CA THR A 714 35.80 21.46 -36.83
C THR A 714 34.49 22.23 -36.70
N THR A 715 33.53 21.63 -36.00
CA THR A 715 32.30 22.28 -35.52
C THR A 715 32.14 22.04 -34.01
N THR A 716 31.02 22.47 -33.44
CA THR A 716 30.68 22.29 -32.03
C THR A 716 29.22 21.90 -31.81
N TYR A 717 28.97 21.05 -30.82
CA TYR A 717 27.65 20.49 -30.47
C TYR A 717 27.62 20.09 -28.98
N PRO A 718 26.47 20.00 -28.28
CA PRO A 718 25.13 20.49 -28.66
C PRO A 718 25.08 22.02 -28.70
N ASN A 719 23.97 22.58 -29.18
CA ASN A 719 23.81 24.04 -29.36
C ASN A 719 23.13 24.74 -28.17
N ASP A 720 22.60 23.96 -27.23
CA ASP A 720 21.69 24.33 -26.16
C ASP A 720 21.76 23.27 -25.03
N ASN A 721 21.13 23.56 -23.90
CA ASN A 721 21.03 22.64 -22.75
C ASN A 721 19.85 21.65 -22.86
N GLY A 722 18.94 21.83 -23.82
CA GLY A 722 17.81 20.94 -24.05
C GLY A 722 18.25 19.57 -24.57
N ILE A 723 19.13 19.54 -25.57
CA ILE A 723 19.65 18.28 -26.14
C ILE A 723 20.28 17.37 -25.06
N PRO A 724 21.18 17.84 -24.16
CA PRO A 724 21.63 17.05 -23.01
C PRO A 724 20.52 16.51 -22.09
N THR A 725 19.49 17.31 -21.84
CA THR A 725 18.35 16.96 -20.98
C THR A 725 17.52 15.84 -21.62
N ILE A 726 17.25 15.93 -22.93
CA ILE A 726 16.52 14.92 -23.71
C ILE A 726 17.29 13.60 -23.78
N TYR A 727 18.63 13.65 -23.89
CA TYR A 727 19.46 12.45 -23.87
C TYR A 727 19.41 11.71 -22.51
N GLU A 728 19.54 12.43 -21.38
CA GLU A 728 19.49 11.82 -20.05
C GLU A 728 18.11 11.20 -19.76
N ALA A 729 17.03 11.84 -20.21
CA ALA A 729 15.70 11.26 -20.20
C ALA A 729 15.60 9.99 -21.06
N GLY A 730 16.31 9.94 -22.19
CA GLY A 730 16.47 8.72 -22.99
C GLY A 730 17.04 7.56 -22.18
N LEU A 731 18.13 7.79 -21.44
CA LEU A 731 18.75 6.76 -20.59
C LEU A 731 17.83 6.23 -19.48
N ALA A 732 16.94 7.07 -18.94
CA ALA A 732 15.91 6.65 -18.00
C ALA A 732 14.81 5.81 -18.68
N LYS A 733 14.34 6.23 -19.85
CA LYS A 733 13.34 5.51 -20.66
C LYS A 733 13.86 4.15 -21.15
N ASP A 734 15.13 4.06 -21.55
CA ASP A 734 15.79 2.82 -21.96
C ASP A 734 15.90 1.78 -20.82
N LYS A 735 15.84 2.24 -19.56
CA LYS A 735 15.75 1.38 -18.36
C LYS A 735 14.31 0.96 -18.00
N GLY A 736 13.30 1.39 -18.76
CA GLY A 736 11.89 1.18 -18.44
C GLY A 736 11.36 2.08 -17.33
N THR A 737 11.99 3.23 -17.08
CA THR A 737 11.42 4.24 -16.16
C THR A 737 10.30 5.01 -16.86
N ASP A 738 9.15 5.11 -16.20
CA ASP A 738 8.00 5.88 -16.65
C ASP A 738 8.17 7.36 -16.29
N ILE A 739 8.10 8.24 -17.28
CA ILE A 739 8.33 9.67 -17.13
C ILE A 739 7.07 10.42 -17.56
N TYR A 740 6.52 11.17 -16.61
CA TYR A 740 5.48 12.17 -16.81
C TYR A 740 6.10 13.56 -16.69
N SER A 741 5.61 14.52 -17.49
CA SER A 741 6.03 15.93 -17.39
C SER A 741 4.85 16.87 -17.23
N ILE A 742 4.99 17.81 -16.30
CA ILE A 742 3.98 18.81 -15.95
C ILE A 742 4.61 20.19 -16.12
N ALA A 743 4.10 20.92 -17.11
CA ALA A 743 4.59 22.22 -17.53
C ALA A 743 3.85 23.36 -16.81
N LEU A 744 4.58 24.12 -16.00
CA LEU A 744 4.08 25.22 -15.18
C LEU A 744 4.28 26.55 -15.92
N GLU A 745 3.34 26.93 -16.80
CA GLU A 745 3.47 28.08 -17.70
C GLU A 745 4.75 28.09 -18.56
N ALA A 746 5.20 26.90 -19.00
CA ALA A 746 6.42 26.74 -19.78
C ALA A 746 6.41 27.56 -21.09
N ASP A 747 7.55 28.12 -21.49
CA ASP A 747 7.70 28.80 -22.77
C ASP A 747 7.92 27.81 -23.94
N ALA A 748 8.12 28.32 -25.17
CA ALA A 748 8.27 27.48 -26.35
C ALA A 748 9.48 26.51 -26.30
N ASN A 749 10.57 26.85 -25.61
CA ASN A 749 11.69 25.95 -25.39
C ASN A 749 11.36 24.95 -24.28
N GLY A 750 10.78 25.43 -23.17
CA GLY A 750 10.40 24.58 -22.04
C GLY A 750 9.35 23.53 -22.39
N GLN A 751 8.31 23.89 -23.15
CA GLN A 751 7.31 22.95 -23.66
C GLN A 751 7.94 21.91 -24.59
N ALA A 752 8.88 22.32 -25.47
CA ALA A 752 9.57 21.40 -26.38
C ALA A 752 10.45 20.39 -25.63
N VAL A 753 11.17 20.81 -24.57
CA VAL A 753 11.98 19.92 -23.73
C VAL A 753 11.09 18.99 -22.90
N LEU A 754 10.10 19.52 -22.17
CA LEU A 754 9.22 18.74 -21.29
C LEU A 754 8.41 17.68 -22.07
N ASN A 755 7.93 18.01 -23.26
CA ASN A 755 7.25 17.03 -24.12
C ASN A 755 8.21 15.99 -24.75
N SER A 756 9.51 16.28 -24.85
CA SER A 756 10.51 15.35 -25.41
C SER A 756 11.11 14.39 -24.37
N ILE A 757 11.13 14.77 -23.09
CA ILE A 757 11.69 13.93 -22.01
C ILE A 757 10.73 12.83 -21.55
N GLN A 758 9.41 13.06 -21.57
CA GLN A 758 8.40 12.09 -21.16
C GLN A 758 8.29 10.86 -22.08
N ASN A 759 7.61 9.81 -21.59
CA ASN A 759 7.09 8.68 -22.39
C ASN A 759 5.65 8.28 -22.04
N LYS A 760 5.11 8.68 -20.87
CA LYS A 760 3.72 8.41 -20.50
C LYS A 760 2.78 9.58 -20.78
N GLY A 761 3.17 10.80 -20.42
CA GLY A 761 2.38 11.97 -20.81
C GLY A 761 3.01 13.33 -20.51
N TYR A 762 2.49 14.34 -21.20
CA TYR A 762 2.81 15.75 -21.06
C TYR A 762 1.54 16.52 -20.71
N TYR A 763 1.58 17.29 -19.64
CA TYR A 763 0.44 18.03 -19.08
C TYR A 763 0.82 19.49 -18.86
N GLN A 764 -0.15 20.40 -18.96
CA GLN A 764 0.05 21.83 -18.71
C GLN A 764 -0.78 22.27 -17.51
N LEU A 765 -0.13 22.94 -16.54
CA LEU A 765 -0.76 23.45 -15.34
C LEU A 765 -0.56 24.97 -15.28
N ASN A 766 -1.55 25.70 -15.81
CA ASN A 766 -1.50 27.16 -15.99
C ASN A 766 -2.18 27.94 -14.85
N ASN A 767 -2.68 27.25 -13.82
CA ASN A 767 -3.34 27.80 -12.64
C ASN A 767 -3.36 26.72 -11.53
N SER A 768 -4.12 26.95 -10.46
CA SER A 768 -4.29 26.00 -9.35
C SER A 768 -5.31 24.88 -9.59
N ASN A 769 -5.93 24.79 -10.78
CA ASN A 769 -6.88 23.70 -11.08
C ASN A 769 -6.13 22.42 -11.48
N LEU A 770 -6.12 21.44 -10.58
CA LEU A 770 -5.46 20.15 -10.78
C LEU A 770 -6.28 19.13 -11.60
N SER A 771 -7.50 19.44 -12.06
CA SER A 771 -8.37 18.47 -12.75
C SER A 771 -7.73 17.88 -14.03
N GLY A 772 -6.83 18.62 -14.69
CA GLY A 772 -6.06 18.13 -15.83
C GLY A 772 -5.05 17.02 -15.50
N LEU A 773 -4.81 16.73 -14.20
CA LEU A 773 -3.93 15.68 -13.70
C LEU A 773 -4.69 14.45 -13.19
N GLU A 774 -6.03 14.44 -13.19
CA GLU A 774 -6.84 13.29 -12.71
C GLU A 774 -6.50 11.99 -13.45
N ALA A 775 -6.24 12.07 -14.76
CA ALA A 775 -5.78 10.93 -15.54
C ALA A 775 -4.40 10.40 -15.07
N VAL A 776 -3.50 11.28 -14.63
CA VAL A 776 -2.15 10.91 -14.13
C VAL A 776 -2.24 10.29 -12.74
N PHE A 777 -3.07 10.87 -11.85
CA PHE A 777 -3.33 10.27 -10.54
C PHE A 777 -3.92 8.86 -10.70
N ASN A 778 -4.88 8.70 -11.62
CA ASN A 778 -5.52 7.42 -11.90
C ASN A 778 -4.61 6.42 -12.67
N GLU A 779 -3.66 6.86 -13.51
CA GLU A 779 -2.70 5.93 -14.15
C GLU A 779 -1.62 5.47 -13.16
N ILE A 780 -1.10 6.36 -12.31
CA ILE A 780 -0.07 5.98 -11.33
C ILE A 780 -0.68 5.15 -10.19
N ALA A 781 -1.82 5.57 -9.61
CA ALA A 781 -2.54 4.78 -8.61
C ALA A 781 -3.16 3.50 -9.22
N GLY A 782 -3.63 3.57 -10.47
CA GLY A 782 -4.22 2.45 -11.22
C GLY A 782 -3.20 1.57 -11.95
N SER A 783 -1.91 1.69 -11.62
CA SER A 783 -0.88 0.72 -12.04
C SER A 783 -1.07 -0.67 -11.39
N ILE A 784 -1.92 -0.73 -10.35
CA ILE A 784 -2.59 -1.92 -9.83
C ILE A 784 -3.08 -2.79 -10.99
N THR A 785 -2.49 -3.97 -11.17
CA THR A 785 -2.93 -4.89 -12.22
C THR A 785 -4.23 -5.58 -11.79
N TYR A 786 -5.27 -5.47 -12.63
CA TYR A 786 -6.56 -6.11 -12.43
C TYR A 786 -6.45 -7.60 -12.09
N ALA A 787 -7.29 -8.08 -11.17
CA ALA A 787 -7.40 -9.49 -10.83
C ALA A 787 -7.67 -10.39 -12.05
N ALA A 788 -8.47 -9.87 -12.99
CA ALA A 788 -8.69 -10.45 -14.32
C ALA A 788 -8.95 -9.35 -15.35
N SER A 789 -8.57 -9.57 -16.61
CA SER A 789 -8.89 -8.67 -17.72
C SER A 789 -9.62 -9.40 -18.84
N ASN A 790 -10.35 -8.64 -19.69
CA ASN A 790 -11.04 -9.19 -20.87
C ASN A 790 -12.03 -10.34 -20.55
N GLY A 791 -12.65 -10.31 -19.37
CA GLY A 791 -13.53 -11.35 -18.85
C GLY A 791 -14.85 -11.45 -19.62
N ILE A 792 -15.28 -12.68 -19.90
CA ILE A 792 -16.51 -13.03 -20.62
C ILE A 792 -17.19 -14.19 -19.87
N VAL A 793 -18.45 -14.00 -19.47
CA VAL A 793 -19.31 -15.06 -18.95
C VAL A 793 -20.22 -15.58 -20.08
N VAL A 794 -20.35 -16.91 -20.18
CA VAL A 794 -21.34 -17.58 -21.03
C VAL A 794 -22.28 -18.38 -20.13
N ASP A 795 -23.57 -18.05 -20.17
CA ASP A 795 -24.55 -18.53 -19.21
C ASP A 795 -25.82 -19.11 -19.88
N PRO A 796 -25.82 -20.42 -20.21
CA PRO A 796 -26.98 -21.11 -20.76
C PRO A 796 -28.03 -21.40 -19.66
N MET A 797 -29.30 -21.12 -19.94
CA MET A 797 -30.39 -21.48 -19.03
C MET A 797 -30.60 -23.00 -19.00
N GLY A 798 -30.99 -23.52 -17.83
CA GLY A 798 -31.13 -24.94 -17.60
C GLY A 798 -32.28 -25.53 -18.40
N THR A 799 -32.17 -26.81 -18.78
CA THR A 799 -33.16 -27.48 -19.64
C THR A 799 -34.64 -27.25 -19.25
N MET A 800 -34.95 -27.15 -17.96
CA MET A 800 -36.30 -26.93 -17.42
C MET A 800 -36.67 -25.46 -17.15
N PHE A 801 -35.84 -24.49 -17.54
CA PHE A 801 -36.08 -23.05 -17.31
C PHE A 801 -36.12 -22.25 -18.62
N ASP A 802 -36.93 -21.19 -18.64
CA ASP A 802 -36.94 -20.19 -19.70
C ASP A 802 -36.54 -18.83 -19.10
N LEU A 803 -35.66 -18.10 -19.78
CA LEU A 803 -35.28 -16.73 -19.47
C LEU A 803 -36.47 -15.79 -19.68
N ILE A 804 -36.82 -15.00 -18.67
CA ILE A 804 -37.94 -14.05 -18.72
C ILE A 804 -37.45 -12.62 -18.96
N SER A 805 -36.34 -12.21 -18.36
CA SER A 805 -35.73 -10.89 -18.63
C SER A 805 -35.34 -10.76 -20.10
N SER A 806 -35.81 -9.70 -20.76
CA SER A 806 -35.22 -9.25 -22.01
C SER A 806 -33.86 -8.59 -21.76
N GLU A 807 -33.08 -8.37 -22.83
CA GLU A 807 -31.71 -7.83 -22.77
C GLU A 807 -31.63 -6.44 -22.09
N ALA A 808 -32.73 -5.68 -22.08
CA ALA A 808 -32.84 -4.37 -21.42
C ALA A 808 -33.39 -4.45 -19.97
N GLU A 809 -33.76 -5.64 -19.49
CA GLU A 809 -34.24 -5.92 -18.13
C GLU A 809 -33.22 -6.73 -17.31
N ILE A 810 -32.08 -7.10 -17.90
CA ILE A 810 -30.94 -7.68 -17.18
C ILE A 810 -30.15 -6.54 -16.55
N TYR A 811 -29.95 -6.58 -15.24
CA TYR A 811 -29.04 -5.67 -14.55
C TYR A 811 -27.59 -6.15 -14.69
N VAL A 812 -26.67 -5.23 -14.94
CA VAL A 812 -25.21 -5.45 -14.82
C VAL A 812 -24.58 -4.26 -14.09
N SER A 813 -23.63 -4.50 -13.18
CA SER A 813 -22.85 -3.42 -12.56
C SER A 813 -21.76 -2.86 -13.48
N GLN A 814 -21.28 -3.68 -14.44
CA GLN A 814 -20.27 -3.31 -15.41
C GLN A 814 -20.37 -4.13 -16.71
N GLY A 815 -19.70 -3.66 -17.77
CA GLY A 815 -19.58 -4.38 -19.03
C GLY A 815 -20.84 -4.28 -19.90
N SER A 816 -21.11 -5.32 -20.70
CA SER A 816 -22.31 -5.39 -21.54
C SER A 816 -22.84 -6.82 -21.73
N VAL A 817 -24.15 -6.95 -21.92
CA VAL A 817 -24.86 -8.23 -22.00
C VAL A 817 -25.52 -8.44 -23.37
N THR A 818 -25.57 -9.68 -23.85
CA THR A 818 -26.29 -10.08 -25.07
C THR A 818 -26.94 -11.46 -24.94
N ILE A 819 -28.16 -11.62 -25.46
CA ILE A 819 -28.92 -12.89 -25.42
C ILE A 819 -28.77 -13.63 -26.77
N ASN A 820 -27.75 -14.49 -26.88
CA ASN A 820 -27.46 -15.22 -28.13
C ASN A 820 -26.64 -16.52 -27.86
N PRO A 821 -27.18 -17.72 -28.13
CA PRO A 821 -28.50 -18.02 -28.67
C PRO A 821 -29.63 -17.64 -27.70
N ALA A 822 -30.87 -17.73 -28.16
CA ALA A 822 -32.03 -17.58 -27.27
C ALA A 822 -31.95 -18.59 -26.11
N ASN A 823 -32.30 -18.15 -24.90
CA ASN A 823 -32.10 -18.88 -23.64
C ASN A 823 -30.62 -19.04 -23.23
N THR A 824 -29.74 -18.13 -23.63
CA THR A 824 -28.35 -18.03 -23.16
C THR A 824 -27.97 -16.56 -23.01
N VAL A 825 -27.53 -16.18 -21.81
CA VAL A 825 -27.00 -14.85 -21.51
C VAL A 825 -25.48 -14.88 -21.71
N ASN A 826 -24.93 -13.91 -22.44
CA ASN A 826 -23.49 -13.73 -22.57
C ASN A 826 -23.15 -12.35 -22.05
N TRP A 827 -22.18 -12.24 -21.15
CA TRP A 827 -21.82 -11.00 -20.49
C TRP A 827 -20.33 -10.74 -20.68
N ASN A 828 -20.03 -9.71 -21.46
CA ASN A 828 -18.69 -9.16 -21.58
C ASN A 828 -18.43 -8.31 -20.32
N VAL A 829 -17.78 -8.91 -19.33
CA VAL A 829 -17.51 -8.32 -18.01
C VAL A 829 -16.52 -7.16 -18.12
N GLY A 830 -15.53 -7.28 -19.02
CA GLY A 830 -14.39 -6.37 -19.08
C GLY A 830 -13.32 -6.74 -18.05
N ASN A 831 -12.84 -5.78 -17.27
CA ASN A 831 -11.79 -6.00 -16.27
C ASN A 831 -12.41 -6.11 -14.87
N VAL A 832 -11.87 -7.00 -14.04
CA VAL A 832 -12.31 -7.24 -12.65
C VAL A 832 -11.32 -6.59 -11.71
N ALA A 833 -11.79 -5.68 -10.86
CA ALA A 833 -10.98 -4.98 -9.88
C ALA A 833 -11.37 -5.38 -8.44
N GLU A 834 -10.38 -5.46 -7.56
CA GLU A 834 -10.59 -5.62 -6.13
C GLU A 834 -11.46 -4.50 -5.53
N GLY A 835 -12.25 -4.83 -4.52
CA GLY A 835 -13.20 -3.91 -3.87
C GLY A 835 -14.45 -3.57 -4.72
N THR A 836 -14.47 -3.89 -6.02
CA THR A 836 -15.58 -3.60 -6.94
C THR A 836 -16.10 -4.89 -7.59
N PRO A 837 -17.02 -5.63 -6.94
CA PRO A 837 -17.54 -6.87 -7.51
C PRO A 837 -18.32 -6.62 -8.80
N ALA A 838 -18.02 -7.39 -9.84
CA ALA A 838 -18.83 -7.40 -11.05
C ALA A 838 -20.08 -8.25 -10.79
N ILE A 839 -21.27 -7.69 -11.03
CA ILE A 839 -22.57 -8.30 -10.70
C ILE A 839 -23.44 -8.32 -11.96
N LEU A 840 -24.17 -9.41 -12.18
CA LEU A 840 -25.19 -9.56 -13.21
C LEU A 840 -26.44 -10.26 -12.63
N THR A 841 -27.63 -9.73 -12.91
CA THR A 841 -28.90 -10.22 -12.34
C THR A 841 -30.02 -10.29 -13.39
N TYR A 842 -30.73 -11.43 -13.45
CA TYR A 842 -31.83 -11.67 -14.41
C TYR A 842 -32.88 -12.64 -13.85
N ILE A 843 -34.08 -12.69 -14.45
CA ILE A 843 -35.18 -13.55 -14.00
C ILE A 843 -35.39 -14.75 -14.92
N VAL A 844 -35.53 -15.95 -14.34
CA VAL A 844 -35.95 -17.19 -14.99
C VAL A 844 -37.29 -17.68 -14.46
N GLN A 845 -38.00 -18.48 -15.26
CA GLN A 845 -39.20 -19.20 -14.85
C GLN A 845 -39.06 -20.70 -15.17
N ILE A 846 -39.49 -21.57 -14.25
CA ILE A 846 -39.50 -23.01 -14.49
C ILE A 846 -40.66 -23.42 -15.40
N LYS A 847 -40.43 -24.38 -16.28
CA LYS A 847 -41.42 -24.87 -17.24
C LYS A 847 -42.56 -25.62 -16.56
N SER A 848 -43.78 -25.36 -17.02
CA SER A 848 -45.04 -25.88 -16.45
C SER A 848 -45.23 -27.41 -16.48
N ASP A 849 -44.32 -28.17 -17.10
CA ASP A 849 -44.29 -29.63 -17.12
C ASP A 849 -43.21 -30.26 -16.20
N ALA A 850 -42.49 -29.43 -15.41
CA ALA A 850 -41.62 -29.90 -14.34
C ALA A 850 -42.37 -30.67 -13.24
N ASP A 851 -41.76 -31.73 -12.69
CA ASP A 851 -42.30 -32.37 -11.47
C ASP A 851 -41.98 -31.47 -10.28
N ALA A 852 -43.02 -31.01 -9.59
CA ALA A 852 -42.87 -30.08 -8.47
C ALA A 852 -41.97 -30.61 -7.33
N ASN A 853 -41.78 -31.93 -7.24
CA ASN A 853 -41.01 -32.62 -6.19
C ASN A 853 -39.57 -32.96 -6.62
N VAL A 854 -39.06 -32.32 -7.67
CA VAL A 854 -37.71 -32.51 -8.22
C VAL A 854 -36.97 -31.18 -8.23
N MET A 855 -35.75 -31.15 -7.69
CA MET A 855 -34.84 -30.02 -7.86
C MET A 855 -34.32 -30.01 -9.30
N TYR A 856 -34.32 -28.84 -9.94
CA TYR A 856 -33.76 -28.63 -11.27
C TYR A 856 -32.76 -27.48 -11.23
N PRO A 857 -31.60 -27.59 -11.90
CA PRO A 857 -30.65 -26.48 -12.01
C PRO A 857 -31.25 -25.36 -12.85
N THR A 858 -31.08 -24.11 -12.40
CA THR A 858 -31.58 -22.92 -13.13
C THR A 858 -30.86 -22.72 -14.47
N ASN A 859 -29.64 -23.23 -14.58
CA ASN A 859 -28.70 -23.07 -15.66
C ASN A 859 -28.10 -24.43 -16.07
N ASP A 860 -27.64 -24.54 -17.31
CA ASP A 860 -26.64 -25.57 -17.66
C ASP A 860 -25.26 -25.02 -17.21
N THR A 861 -24.12 -25.56 -17.67
CA THR A 861 -22.78 -25.08 -17.21
C THR A 861 -22.55 -23.61 -17.57
N THR A 862 -22.41 -22.75 -16.55
CA THR A 862 -22.00 -21.34 -16.67
C THR A 862 -20.49 -21.23 -16.54
N THR A 863 -19.81 -20.65 -17.55
CA THR A 863 -18.35 -20.44 -17.54
C THR A 863 -17.98 -18.96 -17.46
N PHE A 864 -16.80 -18.66 -16.90
CA PHE A 864 -16.11 -17.37 -16.98
C PHE A 864 -14.74 -17.56 -17.64
N THR A 865 -14.56 -17.02 -18.84
CA THR A 865 -13.29 -17.03 -19.56
C THR A 865 -12.64 -15.64 -19.43
N TYR A 866 -11.37 -15.57 -19.04
CA TYR A 866 -10.68 -14.30 -18.79
C TYR A 866 -9.18 -14.39 -19.09
N THR A 867 -8.50 -13.26 -19.18
CA THR A 867 -7.03 -13.18 -19.16
C THR A 867 -6.58 -12.98 -17.71
N ASP A 868 -5.81 -13.94 -17.20
CA ASP A 868 -5.26 -13.95 -15.83
C ASP A 868 -4.15 -12.90 -15.63
N VAL A 869 -3.69 -12.77 -14.37
CA VAL A 869 -2.58 -11.88 -13.97
C VAL A 869 -1.24 -12.19 -14.63
N ASP A 870 -0.98 -13.46 -14.96
CA ASP A 870 0.19 -13.85 -15.74
C ASP A 870 0.03 -13.40 -17.21
N GLY A 871 -1.18 -13.15 -17.71
CA GLY A 871 -1.51 -12.79 -19.09
C GLY A 871 -1.88 -13.98 -19.99
N ASN A 872 -2.29 -15.11 -19.42
CA ASN A 872 -2.81 -16.29 -20.13
C ASN A 872 -4.34 -16.28 -20.12
N THR A 873 -4.98 -16.93 -21.10
CA THR A 873 -6.44 -17.13 -21.07
C THR A 873 -6.81 -18.34 -20.21
N VAL A 874 -7.64 -18.13 -19.20
CA VAL A 874 -8.14 -19.11 -18.23
C VAL A 874 -9.66 -19.22 -18.35
N GLU A 875 -10.23 -20.35 -17.92
CA GLU A 875 -11.67 -20.63 -17.90
C GLU A 875 -12.05 -21.32 -16.58
N ASP A 876 -12.97 -20.72 -15.83
CA ASP A 876 -13.51 -21.23 -14.56
C ASP A 876 -15.04 -21.45 -14.65
N GLU A 877 -15.61 -22.29 -13.77
CA GLU A 877 -17.05 -22.60 -13.70
C GLU A 877 -17.69 -22.01 -12.43
N PHE A 878 -18.95 -21.55 -12.53
CA PHE A 878 -19.74 -21.15 -11.35
C PHE A 878 -20.42 -22.36 -10.67
N ASP A 879 -20.54 -22.36 -9.33
CA ASP A 879 -21.45 -23.26 -8.59
C ASP A 879 -22.90 -23.00 -9.12
N ILE A 880 -23.63 -24.02 -9.60
CA ILE A 880 -24.97 -23.84 -10.19
C ILE A 880 -26.08 -24.01 -9.13
N PRO A 881 -27.00 -23.03 -8.97
CA PRO A 881 -28.15 -23.17 -8.08
C PRO A 881 -29.23 -24.10 -8.67
N GLU A 882 -29.89 -24.87 -7.81
CA GLU A 882 -31.04 -25.71 -8.13
C GLU A 882 -32.22 -25.33 -7.25
N VAL A 883 -33.43 -25.38 -7.82
CA VAL A 883 -34.69 -24.99 -7.17
C VAL A 883 -35.83 -25.94 -7.55
N SER A 884 -36.94 -25.94 -6.81
CA SER A 884 -38.16 -26.68 -7.15
C SER A 884 -39.43 -25.92 -6.79
N ILE A 885 -40.58 -26.41 -7.26
CA ILE A 885 -41.90 -25.80 -7.02
C ILE A 885 -42.45 -26.15 -5.62
N ALA A 886 -42.23 -27.37 -5.12
CA ALA A 886 -42.86 -27.86 -3.89
C ALA A 886 -41.99 -27.73 -2.62
N GLY A 887 -40.69 -27.43 -2.77
CA GLY A 887 -39.78 -27.34 -1.63
C GLY A 887 -38.39 -26.79 -1.96
N GLY A 888 -37.60 -26.59 -0.91
CA GLY A 888 -36.23 -26.08 -0.99
C GLY A 888 -35.17 -27.12 -0.65
N ARG A 889 -33.95 -26.64 -0.36
CA ARG A 889 -32.82 -27.46 0.10
C ARG A 889 -31.99 -26.75 1.17
N ILE A 890 -31.21 -27.52 1.92
CA ILE A 890 -30.18 -27.00 2.84
C ILE A 890 -28.84 -27.58 2.42
N LEU A 891 -27.87 -26.71 2.11
CA LEU A 891 -26.49 -27.06 1.80
C LEU A 891 -25.63 -26.99 3.06
N LEU A 892 -24.75 -27.98 3.21
CA LEU A 892 -23.80 -28.13 4.31
C LEU A 892 -22.40 -28.01 3.70
N LYS A 893 -21.79 -26.82 3.80
CA LYS A 893 -20.44 -26.55 3.28
C LYS A 893 -19.42 -26.65 4.42
N GLY A 894 -18.33 -27.36 4.19
CA GLY A 894 -17.25 -27.54 5.16
C GLY A 894 -16.01 -26.76 4.74
N TYR A 895 -15.40 -26.01 5.65
CA TYR A 895 -14.23 -25.17 5.37
C TYR A 895 -13.15 -25.29 6.45
N LEU A 896 -11.92 -24.95 6.07
CA LEU A 896 -10.75 -24.99 6.95
C LEU A 896 -10.65 -23.74 7.84
N VAL A 897 -10.28 -23.92 9.11
CA VAL A 897 -10.00 -22.84 10.06
C VAL A 897 -8.69 -23.04 10.82
N ASN A 898 -8.10 -21.95 11.32
CA ASN A 898 -6.96 -21.99 12.25
C ASN A 898 -7.38 -22.39 13.69
N ASP A 899 -6.45 -22.38 14.64
CA ASP A 899 -6.73 -22.72 16.05
C ASP A 899 -7.61 -21.69 16.80
N ASN A 900 -7.65 -20.43 16.36
CA ASN A 900 -8.61 -19.42 16.87
C ASN A 900 -10.03 -19.66 16.30
N GLY A 901 -10.13 -20.41 15.19
CA GLY A 901 -11.34 -20.63 14.43
C GLY A 901 -11.55 -19.66 13.27
N ASP A 902 -10.55 -18.87 12.89
CA ASP A 902 -10.61 -17.95 11.73
C ASP A 902 -10.56 -18.76 10.41
N PRO A 903 -11.31 -18.38 9.35
CA PRO A 903 -11.23 -19.07 8.07
C PRO A 903 -9.83 -18.99 7.46
N ILE A 904 -9.30 -20.09 6.94
CA ILE A 904 -7.98 -20.10 6.26
C ILE A 904 -8.03 -20.75 4.88
N ASN A 905 -7.17 -20.28 3.99
CA ASN A 905 -6.85 -20.95 2.73
C ASN A 905 -5.99 -22.21 2.97
N LYS A 906 -5.73 -22.95 1.90
CA LYS A 906 -5.01 -24.23 1.91
C LYS A 906 -3.57 -24.13 2.43
N ASN A 907 -2.99 -22.93 2.39
CA ASN A 907 -1.61 -22.64 2.73
C ASN A 907 -1.49 -22.03 4.15
N GLY A 908 -2.60 -21.91 4.88
CA GLY A 908 -2.66 -21.40 6.25
C GLY A 908 -2.92 -19.89 6.39
N VAL A 909 -3.10 -19.16 5.28
CA VAL A 909 -3.36 -17.72 5.30
C VAL A 909 -4.82 -17.45 5.67
N VAL A 910 -5.06 -16.51 6.58
CA VAL A 910 -6.41 -16.10 7.02
C VAL A 910 -7.17 -15.39 5.90
N VAL A 911 -8.47 -15.65 5.81
CA VAL A 911 -9.38 -15.04 4.82
C VAL A 911 -10.71 -14.65 5.47
N ASP A 912 -11.36 -13.63 4.90
CA ASP A 912 -12.42 -12.87 5.58
C ASP A 912 -13.73 -13.65 5.77
N ARG A 913 -14.01 -14.62 4.89
CA ARG A 913 -15.29 -15.33 4.81
C ARG A 913 -15.14 -16.86 4.65
N PRO A 914 -16.08 -17.68 5.15
CA PRO A 914 -16.08 -19.14 4.97
C PRO A 914 -16.04 -19.63 3.51
N ASP A 915 -16.55 -18.84 2.56
CA ASP A 915 -16.61 -19.20 1.14
C ASP A 915 -15.30 -18.87 0.38
N LEU A 916 -14.40 -18.11 1.00
CA LEU A 916 -13.05 -17.80 0.52
C LEU A 916 -12.00 -18.79 1.06
N ALA A 917 -12.36 -19.53 2.12
CA ALA A 917 -11.51 -20.51 2.79
C ALA A 917 -11.47 -21.87 2.07
N TYR A 918 -10.52 -22.73 2.45
CA TYR A 918 -10.34 -24.02 1.77
C TYR A 918 -11.54 -24.96 1.98
N LYS A 919 -12.26 -25.26 0.88
CA LYS A 919 -13.46 -26.12 0.87
C LYS A 919 -13.13 -27.59 1.14
N LEU A 920 -13.42 -28.05 2.35
CA LEU A 920 -13.26 -29.44 2.80
C LEU A 920 -14.37 -30.37 2.28
N PHE A 921 -15.61 -29.87 2.15
CA PHE A 921 -16.71 -30.58 1.50
C PHE A 921 -17.85 -29.65 1.06
N ASP A 922 -18.63 -30.14 0.10
CA ASP A 922 -19.95 -29.63 -0.27
C ASP A 922 -20.92 -30.82 -0.17
N LYS A 923 -22.00 -30.70 0.61
CA LYS A 923 -22.95 -31.80 0.89
C LYS A 923 -24.37 -31.24 0.99
N GLU A 924 -25.35 -31.90 0.40
CA GLU A 924 -26.77 -31.59 0.63
C GLU A 924 -27.30 -32.28 1.89
N TYR A 925 -28.16 -31.61 2.66
CA TYR A 925 -28.89 -32.23 3.77
C TYR A 925 -30.00 -33.14 3.19
N PRO A 926 -29.96 -34.46 3.46
CA PRO A 926 -30.63 -35.43 2.59
C PRO A 926 -32.16 -35.46 2.73
N GLY A 927 -32.85 -35.17 1.62
CA GLY A 927 -34.29 -35.30 1.46
C GLY A 927 -34.70 -35.41 -0.01
N SER A 928 -36.01 -35.54 -0.25
CA SER A 928 -36.65 -34.88 -1.41
C SER A 928 -36.84 -33.39 -1.05
N PRO A 929 -37.25 -32.50 -1.98
CA PRO A 929 -37.37 -31.07 -1.69
C PRO A 929 -38.07 -30.79 -0.37
N LEU A 930 -37.40 -30.01 0.48
CA LEU A 930 -37.74 -29.80 1.88
C LEU A 930 -38.92 -28.83 1.99
N GLY A 931 -39.86 -29.13 2.88
CA GLY A 931 -41.07 -28.35 3.08
C GLY A 931 -40.78 -26.96 3.63
N PHE A 932 -41.39 -25.93 3.03
CA PHE A 932 -41.27 -24.56 3.51
C PHE A 932 -42.03 -24.35 4.83
N ASN A 933 -41.49 -23.48 5.67
CA ASN A 933 -41.94 -23.16 7.03
C ASN A 933 -41.79 -24.32 8.03
N GLU A 934 -40.93 -25.29 7.73
CA GLU A 934 -40.47 -26.32 8.67
C GLU A 934 -39.06 -25.99 9.21
N VAL A 935 -38.76 -26.46 10.43
CA VAL A 935 -37.44 -26.32 11.05
C VAL A 935 -36.70 -27.65 10.97
N TYR A 936 -35.53 -27.63 10.32
CA TYR A 936 -34.67 -28.78 10.12
C TYR A 936 -33.44 -28.68 11.02
N THR A 937 -33.25 -29.66 11.90
CA THR A 937 -32.02 -29.79 12.70
C THR A 937 -30.95 -30.50 11.87
N VAL A 938 -30.06 -29.73 11.26
CA VAL A 938 -28.88 -30.26 10.56
C VAL A 938 -27.76 -30.53 11.56
N THR A 939 -26.86 -31.46 11.24
CA THR A 939 -25.72 -31.84 12.09
C THR A 939 -24.43 -31.72 11.30
N GLN A 940 -23.34 -31.27 11.94
CA GLN A 940 -22.01 -31.27 11.33
C GLN A 940 -21.66 -32.69 10.83
N PRO A 941 -21.35 -32.89 9.54
CA PRO A 941 -21.23 -34.22 8.94
C PRO A 941 -19.81 -34.82 9.02
N GLY A 942 -18.89 -34.17 9.75
CA GLY A 942 -17.48 -34.58 9.87
C GLY A 942 -16.63 -34.40 8.61
N ALA A 943 -15.31 -34.33 8.85
CA ALA A 943 -14.25 -34.38 7.84
C ALA A 943 -13.10 -35.29 8.35
N GLU A 944 -12.58 -36.18 7.49
CA GLU A 944 -11.54 -37.15 7.86
C GLU A 944 -10.18 -36.42 7.99
N GLY A 945 -9.58 -36.45 9.18
CA GLY A 945 -8.33 -35.71 9.50
C GLY A 945 -8.53 -34.34 10.16
N TYR A 946 -9.77 -33.90 10.39
CA TYR A 946 -10.07 -32.55 10.89
C TYR A 946 -10.99 -32.57 12.11
N HIS A 947 -10.86 -31.58 12.99
CA HIS A 947 -11.65 -31.39 14.21
C HIS A 947 -12.61 -30.21 14.05
N TYR A 948 -13.90 -30.45 14.25
CA TYR A 948 -14.95 -29.42 14.21
C TYR A 948 -14.75 -28.34 15.28
N LEU A 949 -14.93 -27.06 14.95
CA LEU A 949 -14.86 -25.95 15.92
C LEU A 949 -16.13 -25.08 15.95
N LYS A 950 -16.65 -24.66 14.79
CA LYS A 950 -17.76 -23.71 14.71
C LYS A 950 -18.64 -23.89 13.47
N TYR A 951 -19.88 -23.41 13.53
CA TYR A 951 -20.73 -23.19 12.37
C TYR A 951 -20.95 -21.69 12.11
N VAL A 952 -21.31 -21.35 10.88
CA VAL A 952 -21.82 -20.02 10.49
C VAL A 952 -23.10 -20.20 9.66
N TRP A 953 -24.18 -19.53 10.03
CA TRP A 953 -25.47 -19.52 9.33
C TRP A 953 -26.20 -18.19 9.55
N ASN A 954 -26.66 -17.53 8.49
CA ASN A 954 -27.37 -16.24 8.53
C ASN A 954 -26.73 -15.24 9.54
N ASN A 955 -25.44 -14.94 9.32
CA ASN A 955 -24.55 -14.11 10.16
C ASN A 955 -24.35 -14.55 11.63
N SER A 956 -25.02 -15.61 12.08
CA SER A 956 -24.85 -16.19 13.41
C SER A 956 -23.71 -17.21 13.41
N THR A 957 -22.81 -17.09 14.38
CA THR A 957 -21.72 -18.06 14.63
C THR A 957 -21.97 -18.80 15.93
N GLY A 958 -21.70 -20.11 15.98
CA GLY A 958 -21.82 -20.92 17.20
C GLY A 958 -20.95 -22.18 17.15
N SER A 959 -20.88 -22.95 18.24
CA SER A 959 -20.03 -24.15 18.35
C SER A 959 -20.80 -25.46 18.60
N ASP A 960 -22.13 -25.42 18.63
CA ASP A 960 -22.97 -26.63 18.70
C ASP A 960 -22.74 -27.54 17.49
N GLU A 961 -22.79 -28.87 17.69
CA GLU A 961 -22.72 -29.85 16.60
C GLU A 961 -23.97 -29.83 15.70
N THR A 962 -25.06 -29.18 16.13
CA THR A 962 -26.37 -29.16 15.45
C THR A 962 -26.93 -27.76 15.29
N VAL A 963 -27.37 -27.41 14.09
CA VAL A 963 -27.98 -26.11 13.76
C VAL A 963 -29.45 -26.31 13.41
N SER A 964 -30.33 -25.45 13.91
CA SER A 964 -31.77 -25.50 13.61
C SER A 964 -32.14 -24.46 12.56
N VAL A 965 -32.27 -24.90 11.32
CA VAL A 965 -32.52 -24.06 10.14
C VAL A 965 -34.02 -23.99 9.88
N LEU A 966 -34.60 -22.78 9.88
CA LEU A 966 -35.96 -22.55 9.39
C LEU A 966 -35.89 -22.32 7.87
N LEU A 967 -36.42 -23.26 7.08
CA LEU A 967 -36.44 -23.10 5.63
C LEU A 967 -37.71 -22.36 5.21
N GLN A 968 -37.59 -21.26 4.44
CA GLN A 968 -38.72 -20.41 4.07
C GLN A 968 -38.97 -20.41 2.56
N ALA A 969 -40.22 -20.17 2.14
CA ALA A 969 -40.55 -20.06 0.71
C ALA A 969 -39.86 -18.86 0.04
N SER A 970 -39.53 -17.81 0.81
CA SER A 970 -38.75 -16.64 0.40
C SER A 970 -37.23 -16.89 0.36
N LYS A 971 -36.73 -17.96 0.99
CA LYS A 971 -35.31 -18.36 0.96
C LYS A 971 -35.20 -19.89 0.79
N PRO A 972 -35.40 -20.39 -0.44
CA PRO A 972 -35.58 -21.81 -0.72
C PRO A 972 -34.26 -22.60 -0.78
N THR A 973 -33.11 -21.93 -0.82
CA THR A 973 -31.81 -22.55 -0.48
C THR A 973 -31.27 -21.88 0.76
N GLU A 974 -30.96 -22.68 1.78
CA GLU A 974 -30.21 -22.25 2.97
C GLU A 974 -28.82 -22.89 2.99
N ILE A 975 -27.81 -22.18 3.50
CA ILE A 975 -26.41 -22.64 3.51
C ILE A 975 -25.86 -22.56 4.94
N VAL A 976 -25.50 -23.72 5.49
CA VAL A 976 -24.81 -23.81 6.79
C VAL A 976 -23.35 -24.16 6.54
N TRP A 977 -22.46 -23.27 6.97
CA TRP A 977 -21.01 -23.46 6.92
C TRP A 977 -20.52 -24.10 8.21
N PHE A 978 -19.59 -25.05 8.13
CA PHE A 978 -18.95 -25.69 9.28
C PHE A 978 -17.43 -25.61 9.16
N GLY A 979 -16.79 -24.93 10.12
CA GLY A 979 -15.34 -24.77 10.22
C GLY A 979 -14.70 -25.91 10.99
N TYR A 980 -13.64 -26.50 10.41
CA TYR A 980 -12.82 -27.53 11.03
C TYR A 980 -11.33 -27.14 10.97
N ARG A 981 -10.58 -27.37 12.05
CA ARG A 981 -9.11 -27.27 12.03
C ARG A 981 -8.48 -28.62 11.67
N GLU A 982 -7.27 -28.62 11.12
CA GLU A 982 -6.52 -29.87 10.89
C GLU A 982 -6.10 -30.51 12.22
N VAL A 983 -6.12 -31.86 12.28
CA VAL A 983 -5.62 -32.60 13.43
C VAL A 983 -4.15 -32.94 13.18
N ALA A 984 -3.25 -32.09 13.67
CA ALA A 984 -1.84 -32.43 13.75
C ALA A 984 -1.63 -33.66 14.67
N GLU A 985 -0.74 -34.57 14.27
CA GLU A 985 -0.38 -35.77 15.03
C GLU A 985 1.11 -35.71 15.44
N LEU A 986 1.39 -36.08 16.69
CA LEU A 986 2.73 -36.24 17.24
C LEU A 986 3.14 -37.71 17.17
N GLU A 987 4.27 -37.99 16.52
CA GLU A 987 4.98 -39.26 16.72
C GLU A 987 5.52 -39.32 18.16
N TYR A 988 5.32 -40.46 18.82
CA TYR A 988 5.95 -40.78 20.11
C TYR A 988 6.63 -42.14 20.06
N THR A 989 7.64 -42.31 20.91
CA THR A 989 8.31 -43.60 21.09
C THR A 989 8.28 -44.04 22.55
N VAL A 990 8.14 -45.35 22.77
CA VAL A 990 8.20 -46.01 24.07
C VAL A 990 9.38 -46.97 24.06
N GLU A 991 10.42 -46.59 24.79
CA GLU A 991 11.67 -47.33 24.86
C GLU A 991 11.76 -48.21 26.10
N TYR A 992 12.24 -49.44 25.92
CA TYR A 992 12.39 -50.42 26.98
C TYR A 992 13.88 -50.65 27.26
N TYR A 993 14.33 -50.31 28.46
CA TYR A 993 15.71 -50.43 28.91
C TYR A 993 15.92 -51.62 29.85
N ILE A 994 17.11 -52.23 29.82
CA ILE A 994 17.57 -53.16 30.85
C ILE A 994 18.32 -52.36 31.92
N ASN A 995 17.94 -52.52 33.18
CA ASN A 995 18.55 -51.79 34.30
C ASN A 995 20.08 -51.93 34.33
N GLY A 996 20.80 -50.82 34.21
CA GLY A 996 22.27 -50.77 34.12
C GLY A 996 22.84 -50.82 32.69
N GLN A 997 22.01 -50.68 31.66
CA GLN A 997 22.41 -50.52 30.25
C GLN A 997 21.90 -49.17 29.72
N GLY A 998 22.73 -48.48 28.93
CA GLY A 998 22.38 -47.16 28.36
C GLY A 998 21.67 -47.23 27.00
N GLU A 999 21.44 -48.43 26.46
CA GLU A 999 20.80 -48.67 25.17
C GLU A 999 19.43 -49.35 25.36
N PRO A 1000 18.39 -48.96 24.62
CA PRO A 1000 17.10 -49.63 24.65
C PRO A 1000 17.17 -51.00 23.96
N PHE A 1001 16.52 -52.02 24.53
CA PHE A 1001 16.45 -53.36 23.94
C PHE A 1001 15.22 -53.57 23.05
N ALA A 1002 14.25 -52.66 23.13
CA ALA A 1002 13.11 -52.56 22.23
C ALA A 1002 12.55 -51.14 22.27
N THR A 1003 12.08 -50.65 21.11
CA THR A 1003 11.38 -49.36 20.98
C THR A 1003 10.07 -49.60 20.21
N ILE A 1004 8.99 -48.98 20.66
CA ILE A 1004 7.68 -49.01 20.01
C ILE A 1004 7.32 -47.58 19.63
N ALA A 1005 7.09 -47.31 18.34
CA ALA A 1005 6.56 -46.03 17.87
C ALA A 1005 5.02 -46.04 17.80
N GLY A 1006 4.41 -44.87 17.86
CA GLY A 1006 2.99 -44.64 17.61
C GLY A 1006 2.69 -43.15 17.40
N GLU A 1007 1.44 -42.85 17.05
CA GLU A 1007 0.95 -41.48 16.81
C GLU A 1007 -0.10 -41.09 17.88
N VAL A 1008 -0.15 -39.80 18.25
CA VAL A 1008 -1.24 -39.21 19.07
C VAL A 1008 -1.61 -37.80 18.57
N PRO A 1009 -2.89 -37.39 18.58
CA PRO A 1009 -3.29 -36.02 18.25
C PRO A 1009 -2.61 -34.94 19.13
N VAL A 1010 -2.36 -33.76 18.55
CA VAL A 1010 -1.88 -32.56 19.27
C VAL A 1010 -2.97 -32.05 20.23
N ALA A 1011 -2.95 -32.61 21.44
CA ALA A 1011 -3.80 -32.20 22.55
C ALA A 1011 -3.02 -32.31 23.88
N ASN A 1012 -1.84 -31.68 23.91
CA ASN A 1012 -0.89 -31.59 25.04
C ASN A 1012 -0.83 -32.85 25.93
N PRO A 1013 -0.42 -34.02 25.37
CA PRO A 1013 -0.77 -35.33 25.91
C PRO A 1013 0.05 -35.72 27.16
N VAL A 1014 -0.53 -35.50 28.34
CA VAL A 1014 0.06 -35.93 29.63
C VAL A 1014 -0.06 -37.46 29.80
N VAL A 1015 1.08 -38.14 30.03
CA VAL A 1015 1.14 -39.59 30.28
C VAL A 1015 0.60 -39.94 31.67
N GLY A 1016 -0.73 -39.98 31.82
CA GLY A 1016 -1.40 -40.23 33.09
C GLY A 1016 -1.21 -41.65 33.67
N SER A 1017 -0.94 -42.65 32.84
CA SER A 1017 -0.56 -44.01 33.29
C SER A 1017 0.07 -44.83 32.16
N VAL A 1018 0.92 -45.80 32.51
CA VAL A 1018 1.55 -46.75 31.57
C VAL A 1018 1.00 -48.16 31.79
N SER A 1019 0.40 -48.77 30.74
CA SER A 1019 -0.02 -50.17 30.78
C SER A 1019 1.11 -51.11 30.38
N TYR A 1020 1.30 -52.17 31.17
CA TYR A 1020 2.31 -53.21 30.94
C TYR A 1020 1.78 -54.39 30.10
N GLU A 1021 0.59 -54.29 29.52
CA GLU A 1021 -0.02 -55.37 28.72
C GLU A 1021 0.73 -55.63 27.41
N ASN A 1022 1.29 -54.58 26.78
CA ASN A 1022 2.01 -54.65 25.50
C ASN A 1022 3.54 -54.81 25.65
N LYS A 1023 4.04 -55.10 26.86
CA LYS A 1023 5.49 -55.17 27.11
C LYS A 1023 6.20 -56.30 26.34
N PRO A 1024 7.50 -56.18 26.03
CA PRO A 1024 8.29 -57.23 25.40
C PRO A 1024 8.24 -58.59 26.13
N ALA A 1025 8.01 -59.66 25.37
CA ALA A 1025 7.83 -60.99 25.93
C ALA A 1025 9.07 -61.50 26.69
N GLY A 1026 8.86 -61.95 27.93
CA GLY A 1026 9.92 -62.46 28.81
C GLY A 1026 10.36 -61.48 29.91
N TYR A 1027 10.04 -60.20 29.78
CA TYR A 1027 10.37 -59.17 30.76
C TYR A 1027 9.22 -58.95 31.77
N LYS A 1028 9.55 -58.35 32.93
CA LYS A 1028 8.65 -58.27 34.09
C LYS A 1028 7.91 -56.95 34.17
#